data_AF-A0A7M2WWA5-F1
#
_entry.id   AF-A0A7M2WWA5-F1
#
_cell.length_a   1.000
_cell.length_b   1.000
_cell.length_c   1.000
_cell.angle_alpha   90.00
_cell.angle_beta   90.00
_cell.angle_gamma   90.00
#
_symmetry.space_group_name_H-M   'P 1'
#
loop_
_entity.id
_entity.type
_entity.pdbx_description
1 polymer ?
#
loop_
_entity_poly.entity_id
_entity_poly.type
_entity_poly.pdbx_seq_one_letter_code
_entity_poly.pdbx_strand_id
1 'polypeptide(L)'
;MRHLSFILAVLFASSCVCAAAADVVPENVSFNNDVMAVISKAGCNMGACHGNKSGKGGFKLSLRSEDPIYDYNALTRDVFARRIDPLDPDRSLILLKATGAIAHEGGKRFAAGDIEYQILRKWIDAGASRSGKAEPKLVKLDVTPTSRVLIDPEQTVQIKAIAHYSDGSQRDVSRLACYEQSQQVAELGIDGTITRKPQSGGTLGETTVIVRYLHLQQAVALAFVPARPTFAWSGPPTNNVIDEQVFAKLQTLRTNPSELAGDDVFIRRAYLDLLGMLPTADEVKAFVADGSADKRTKLIETLLKRPEYADFWALKWADALRVEERSLDTTGVKAFHGWIRQAVADNMPLDQFVRNLVTSTGSTYQNAPANYYRALRNPVARGEAAAQVFLGTRLNCAQCHNHPFDRWTQDDYYGWADVFSRLDYKIIENKRRDKNDMHEFIGEQIVLVTETGSVNDPRTDKPVNSPRLLGAAQPLAVKQDRLQSLGDWLTRDNRLFAKAQVNRIWAHLMGRGLVDPVDDFRATNPASHPALLEQLADEFVASGYDVKTMIRLITASRTYQLSSDTNETNADDEVNYSHVVPRRMTAEQMADALHQVAGVASQFSGYDKGTRAAQIAGVPKQRRGGEAATTADQFLISFGRPPRELACDCERSNETALNHTFQLVSGPLVADLISRQGNRIDQMIAAKKPVEQMVDELYMTALGRPATTDERTGMAEHVKRSKEQRKGLEDVMWALVNAKEFVLRK
;
A
#
# COMPACT_ATOMS: atom_id res chain seq x y z
N MET A 1 -36.93 -42.03 66.62
CA MET A 1 -38.16 -42.17 65.81
C MET A 1 -38.19 -41.07 64.76
N ARG A 2 -38.60 -41.44 63.52
CA ARG A 2 -38.71 -40.63 62.28
C ARG A 2 -37.38 -40.39 61.54
N HIS A 3 -37.23 -40.56 60.23
CA HIS A 3 -37.88 -41.35 59.17
C HIS A 3 -36.91 -41.35 57.96
N LEU A 4 -37.03 -42.37 57.10
CA LEU A 4 -36.37 -42.60 55.80
C LEU A 4 -36.29 -41.37 54.85
N SER A 5 -35.26 -41.32 53.99
CA SER A 5 -35.36 -41.66 52.55
C SER A 5 -34.15 -41.19 51.72
N PHE A 6 -33.65 -42.11 50.88
CA PHE A 6 -32.68 -41.90 49.81
C PHE A 6 -33.26 -40.96 48.72
N ILE A 7 -32.46 -40.02 48.21
CA ILE A 7 -32.74 -39.29 46.96
C ILE A 7 -31.54 -39.41 46.02
N LEU A 8 -31.85 -39.91 44.82
CA LEU A 8 -31.02 -40.03 43.64
C LEU A 8 -30.74 -38.63 43.05
N ALA A 9 -29.48 -38.24 42.91
CA ALA A 9 -29.11 -37.00 42.23
C ALA A 9 -28.89 -37.25 40.74
N VAL A 10 -29.82 -36.81 39.90
CA VAL A 10 -29.66 -36.72 38.45
C VAL A 10 -29.09 -35.35 38.12
N LEU A 11 -27.83 -35.31 37.67
CA LEU A 11 -27.18 -34.14 37.09
C LEU A 11 -27.74 -33.90 35.69
N PHE A 12 -28.60 -32.88 35.54
CA PHE A 12 -28.96 -32.34 34.23
C PHE A 12 -27.79 -31.46 33.73
N ALA A 13 -27.05 -31.97 32.74
CA ALA A 13 -26.18 -31.15 31.90
C ALA A 13 -27.08 -30.26 31.02
N SER A 14 -27.13 -28.97 31.34
CA SER A 14 -27.85 -27.98 30.55
C SER A 14 -26.98 -27.62 29.33
N SER A 15 -27.22 -28.30 28.21
CA SER A 15 -26.71 -27.95 26.89
C SER A 15 -27.22 -26.56 26.54
N CYS A 16 -26.38 -25.53 26.66
CA CYS A 16 -26.70 -24.18 26.22
C CYS A 16 -26.64 -24.15 24.68
N VAL A 17 -27.72 -24.59 24.05
CA VAL A 17 -27.96 -24.34 22.62
C VAL A 17 -28.13 -22.82 22.48
N CYS A 18 -27.18 -22.15 21.85
CA CYS A 18 -27.34 -20.77 21.40
C CYS A 18 -28.55 -20.71 20.46
N ALA A 19 -29.68 -20.21 20.96
CA ALA A 19 -30.82 -19.88 20.13
C ALA A 19 -30.38 -18.77 19.15
N ALA A 20 -30.58 -19.00 17.85
CA ALA A 20 -30.48 -17.96 16.85
C ALA A 20 -31.38 -16.78 17.26
N ALA A 21 -30.85 -15.56 17.23
CA ALA A 21 -31.63 -14.37 17.49
C ALA A 21 -32.79 -14.34 16.47
N ALA A 22 -34.03 -14.29 16.95
CA ALA A 22 -35.17 -14.13 16.06
C ALA A 22 -35.05 -12.80 15.30
N ASP A 23 -35.40 -12.80 14.01
CA ASP A 23 -35.49 -11.61 13.17
C ASP A 23 -36.64 -10.70 13.69
N VAL A 24 -36.36 -9.86 14.70
CA VAL A 24 -37.38 -8.99 15.31
C VAL A 24 -37.40 -7.64 14.60
N VAL A 25 -38.52 -7.35 13.93
CA VAL A 25 -38.82 -6.01 13.42
C VAL A 25 -39.05 -5.06 14.62
N PRO A 26 -38.36 -3.91 14.69
CA PRO A 26 -38.57 -2.94 15.75
C PRO A 26 -40.04 -2.53 15.90
N GLU A 27 -40.50 -2.34 17.14
CA GLU A 27 -41.88 -1.91 17.41
C GLU A 27 -42.16 -0.54 16.77
N ASN A 28 -41.23 0.40 16.91
CA ASN A 28 -41.24 1.69 16.23
C ASN A 28 -40.10 1.74 15.22
N VAL A 29 -40.45 1.77 13.92
CA VAL A 29 -39.47 1.81 12.83
C VAL A 29 -39.06 3.26 12.60
N SER A 30 -37.75 3.51 12.71
CA SER A 30 -37.19 4.82 12.40
C SER A 30 -36.61 4.87 10.99
N PHE A 31 -36.76 6.02 10.34
CA PHE A 31 -36.13 6.25 9.05
C PHE A 31 -34.59 6.17 9.14
N ASN A 32 -33.97 6.94 10.03
CA ASN A 32 -32.50 7.02 10.10
C ASN A 32 -31.84 5.73 10.61
N ASN A 33 -32.44 5.06 11.60
CA ASN A 33 -31.82 3.87 12.22
C ASN A 33 -32.17 2.55 11.52
N ASP A 34 -33.39 2.41 11.00
CA ASP A 34 -33.90 1.12 10.51
C ASP A 34 -34.05 1.12 8.98
N VAL A 35 -34.75 2.11 8.40
CA VAL A 35 -34.96 2.20 6.93
C VAL A 35 -33.63 2.40 6.21
N MET A 36 -32.78 3.32 6.68
CA MET A 36 -31.47 3.55 6.08
C MET A 36 -30.54 2.34 6.18
N ALA A 37 -30.67 1.53 7.25
CA ALA A 37 -29.92 0.29 7.38
C ALA A 37 -30.38 -0.74 6.34
N VAL A 38 -31.69 -0.89 6.14
CA VAL A 38 -32.25 -1.78 5.11
C VAL A 38 -31.82 -1.35 3.71
N ILE A 39 -31.89 -0.06 3.38
CA ILE A 39 -31.48 0.46 2.07
C ILE A 39 -30.01 0.12 1.79
N SER A 40 -29.15 0.27 2.79
CA SER A 40 -27.73 -0.12 2.71
C SER A 40 -27.54 -1.62 2.56
N LYS A 41 -28.19 -2.43 3.42
CA LYS A 41 -28.08 -3.89 3.44
C LYS A 41 -28.55 -4.53 2.13
N ALA A 42 -29.65 -4.01 1.58
CA ALA A 42 -30.20 -4.44 0.29
C ALA A 42 -29.36 -3.97 -0.92
N GLY A 43 -28.33 -3.14 -0.71
CA GLY A 43 -27.47 -2.61 -1.75
C GLY A 43 -28.12 -1.55 -2.64
N CYS A 44 -29.28 -1.01 -2.25
CA CYS A 44 -30.07 -0.08 -3.06
C CYS A 44 -29.32 1.24 -3.32
N ASN A 45 -28.57 1.71 -2.33
CA ASN A 45 -27.81 2.96 -2.37
C ASN A 45 -26.29 2.75 -2.55
N MET A 46 -25.90 1.66 -3.21
CA MET A 46 -24.51 1.44 -3.63
C MET A 46 -24.21 2.22 -4.92
N GLY A 47 -22.92 2.49 -5.16
CA GLY A 47 -22.47 3.27 -6.33
C GLY A 47 -22.86 2.68 -7.69
N ALA A 48 -23.06 1.36 -7.76
CA ALA A 48 -23.58 0.69 -8.95
C ALA A 48 -25.10 0.90 -9.19
N CYS A 49 -25.83 1.36 -8.17
CA CYS A 49 -27.30 1.50 -8.15
C CYS A 49 -27.70 2.97 -7.91
N HIS A 50 -28.59 3.23 -6.95
CA HIS A 50 -29.13 4.58 -6.72
C HIS A 50 -28.18 5.50 -5.96
N GLY A 51 -27.11 4.96 -5.35
CA GLY A 51 -26.03 5.73 -4.71
C GLY A 51 -25.00 6.32 -5.71
N ASN A 52 -25.19 6.10 -7.01
CA ASN A 52 -24.39 6.72 -8.05
C ASN A 52 -24.53 8.26 -8.00
N LYS A 53 -23.47 9.01 -8.36
CA LYS A 53 -23.47 10.47 -8.54
C LYS A 53 -24.70 10.99 -9.32
N SER A 54 -25.15 10.28 -10.35
CA SER A 54 -26.33 10.65 -11.16
C SER A 54 -27.62 9.90 -10.78
N GLY A 55 -27.55 8.94 -9.86
CA GLY A 55 -28.61 7.97 -9.61
C GLY A 55 -28.88 7.05 -10.80
N LYS A 56 -30.00 6.32 -10.75
CA LYS A 56 -30.47 5.40 -11.80
C LYS A 56 -31.99 5.53 -11.97
N GLY A 57 -32.48 5.57 -13.20
CA GLY A 57 -33.93 5.60 -13.50
C GLY A 57 -34.67 6.80 -12.89
N GLY A 58 -34.01 7.97 -12.82
CA GLY A 58 -34.55 9.16 -12.17
C GLY A 58 -34.79 8.98 -10.67
N PHE A 59 -33.99 8.14 -10.02
CA PHE A 59 -33.99 7.95 -8.57
C PHE A 59 -32.54 7.95 -8.07
N LYS A 60 -32.26 8.83 -7.12
CA LYS A 60 -30.93 9.00 -6.54
C LYS A 60 -31.05 8.99 -5.02
N LEU A 61 -30.14 8.26 -4.40
CA LEU A 61 -29.93 8.21 -2.97
C LEU A 61 -28.47 8.64 -2.70
N SER A 62 -28.20 9.06 -1.48
CA SER A 62 -26.85 9.25 -0.96
C SER A 62 -26.13 7.90 -0.93
N LEU A 63 -24.83 7.91 -1.23
CA LEU A 63 -24.04 6.69 -1.21
C LEU A 63 -24.02 6.12 0.21
N ARG A 64 -24.33 4.83 0.39
CA ARG A 64 -24.24 4.13 1.69
C ARG A 64 -24.93 4.84 2.87
N SER A 65 -25.99 5.59 2.59
CA SER A 65 -26.85 6.26 3.59
C SER A 65 -26.19 7.45 4.29
N GLU A 66 -25.24 8.11 3.62
CA GLU A 66 -24.47 9.25 4.16
C GLU A 66 -25.31 10.51 4.44
N ASP A 67 -26.40 10.75 3.71
CA ASP A 67 -27.31 11.88 3.92
C ASP A 67 -28.77 11.40 4.07
N PRO A 68 -29.19 11.06 5.30
CA PRO A 68 -30.56 10.62 5.56
C PRO A 68 -31.62 11.69 5.25
N ILE A 69 -31.26 12.97 5.27
CA ILE A 69 -32.23 14.05 4.97
C ILE A 69 -32.53 14.05 3.47
N TYR A 70 -31.47 13.98 2.66
CA TYR A 70 -31.59 13.84 1.22
C TYR A 70 -32.36 12.57 0.85
N ASP A 71 -32.02 11.43 1.44
CA ASP A 71 -32.64 10.14 1.15
C ASP A 71 -34.12 10.09 1.52
N TYR A 72 -34.48 10.69 2.65
CA TYR A 72 -35.88 10.83 3.04
C TYR A 72 -36.68 11.59 1.98
N ASN A 73 -36.16 12.73 1.52
CA ASN A 73 -36.83 13.53 0.49
C ASN A 73 -36.92 12.78 -0.85
N ALA A 74 -35.84 12.09 -1.24
CA ALA A 74 -35.79 11.31 -2.47
C ALA A 74 -36.82 10.16 -2.47
N LEU A 75 -37.10 9.58 -1.31
CA LEU A 75 -38.10 8.53 -1.16
C LEU A 75 -39.53 9.05 -1.05
N THR A 76 -39.74 10.16 -0.35
CA THR A 76 -41.08 10.61 0.03
C THR A 76 -41.64 11.73 -0.83
N ARG A 77 -40.80 12.48 -1.55
CA ARG A 77 -41.18 13.74 -2.23
C ARG A 77 -40.80 13.76 -3.71
N ASP A 78 -39.66 13.20 -4.08
CA ASP A 78 -39.18 13.25 -5.45
C ASP A 78 -40.12 12.56 -6.45
N VAL A 79 -40.19 13.14 -7.66
CA VAL A 79 -41.00 12.63 -8.78
C VAL A 79 -42.44 12.34 -8.36
N PHE A 80 -43.09 13.35 -7.76
CA PHE A 80 -44.48 13.28 -7.29
C PHE A 80 -44.74 12.16 -6.27
N ALA A 81 -43.79 11.95 -5.34
CA ALA A 81 -43.87 10.96 -4.27
C ALA A 81 -44.11 9.50 -4.73
N ARG A 82 -43.85 9.17 -6.00
CA ARG A 82 -44.22 7.86 -6.59
C ARG A 82 -43.51 6.63 -6.02
N ARG A 83 -42.57 6.78 -5.09
CA ARG A 83 -41.70 5.67 -4.60
C ARG A 83 -42.35 4.88 -3.48
N ILE A 84 -43.24 5.53 -2.74
CA ILE A 84 -43.99 4.97 -1.63
C ILE A 84 -45.47 5.32 -1.80
N ASP A 85 -46.34 4.45 -1.29
CA ASP A 85 -47.77 4.66 -1.21
C ASP A 85 -48.19 4.44 0.24
N PRO A 86 -48.32 5.50 1.06
CA PRO A 86 -48.74 5.36 2.46
C PRO A 86 -50.18 4.88 2.64
N LEU A 87 -51.04 4.93 1.60
CA LEU A 87 -52.42 4.44 1.67
C LEU A 87 -52.51 2.95 1.34
N ASP A 88 -51.61 2.46 0.49
CA ASP A 88 -51.47 1.04 0.16
C ASP A 88 -49.97 0.65 0.14
N PRO A 89 -49.36 0.38 1.31
CA PRO A 89 -47.93 0.15 1.43
C PRO A 89 -47.39 -0.90 0.47
N ASP A 90 -48.14 -1.99 0.24
CA ASP A 90 -47.73 -3.10 -0.61
C ASP A 90 -47.65 -2.72 -2.11
N ARG A 91 -48.26 -1.60 -2.53
CA ARG A 91 -48.12 -1.02 -3.88
C ARG A 91 -46.93 -0.07 -4.04
N SER A 92 -46.19 0.19 -2.97
CA SER A 92 -45.01 1.06 -3.00
C SER A 92 -43.95 0.52 -3.96
N LEU A 93 -43.49 1.35 -4.90
CA LEU A 93 -42.46 0.94 -5.87
C LEU A 93 -41.16 0.47 -5.21
N ILE A 94 -40.81 1.02 -4.04
CA ILE A 94 -39.63 0.58 -3.28
C ILE A 94 -39.74 -0.90 -2.85
N LEU A 95 -40.94 -1.38 -2.52
CA LEU A 95 -41.19 -2.77 -2.15
C LEU A 95 -41.32 -3.65 -3.40
N LEU A 96 -42.14 -3.23 -4.37
CA LEU A 96 -42.42 -4.02 -5.59
C LEU A 96 -41.16 -4.30 -6.42
N LYS A 97 -40.27 -3.31 -6.55
CA LYS A 97 -39.01 -3.48 -7.29
C LYS A 97 -37.99 -4.32 -6.51
N ALA A 98 -37.92 -4.15 -5.20
CA ALA A 98 -36.97 -4.88 -4.37
C ALA A 98 -37.34 -6.36 -4.21
N THR A 99 -38.63 -6.70 -4.20
CA THR A 99 -39.09 -8.10 -4.19
C THR A 99 -39.06 -8.79 -5.54
N GLY A 100 -38.87 -8.01 -6.62
CA GLY A 100 -38.96 -8.50 -8.00
C GLY A 100 -40.40 -8.70 -8.49
N ALA A 101 -41.41 -8.22 -7.76
CA ALA A 101 -42.81 -8.23 -8.21
C ALA A 101 -43.02 -7.36 -9.46
N ILE A 102 -42.19 -6.33 -9.65
CA ILE A 102 -42.08 -5.57 -10.89
C ILE A 102 -40.62 -5.60 -11.37
N ALA A 103 -40.44 -5.60 -12.69
CA ALA A 103 -39.13 -5.55 -13.33
C ALA A 103 -38.26 -4.39 -12.80
N HIS A 104 -37.04 -4.75 -12.43
CA HIS A 104 -36.04 -3.84 -11.91
C HIS A 104 -34.66 -4.29 -12.38
N GLU A 105 -33.91 -3.39 -13.02
CA GLU A 105 -32.56 -3.69 -13.51
C GLU A 105 -31.60 -4.13 -12.40
N GLY A 106 -31.79 -3.63 -11.17
CA GLY A 106 -31.01 -4.05 -10.01
C GLY A 106 -31.36 -5.46 -9.49
N GLY A 107 -32.31 -6.15 -10.11
CA GLY A 107 -32.75 -7.48 -9.69
C GLY A 107 -33.53 -7.48 -8.37
N LYS A 108 -33.84 -8.69 -7.90
CA LYS A 108 -34.44 -8.95 -6.57
C LYS A 108 -33.41 -8.70 -5.48
N ARG A 109 -33.80 -7.97 -4.43
CA ARG A 109 -32.95 -7.61 -3.28
C ARG A 109 -33.32 -8.37 -2.01
N PHE A 110 -34.61 -8.60 -1.77
CA PHE A 110 -35.13 -9.37 -0.62
C PHE A 110 -36.49 -9.97 -0.98
N ALA A 111 -36.99 -10.93 -0.21
CA ALA A 111 -38.33 -11.49 -0.33
C ALA A 111 -39.33 -10.74 0.57
N ALA A 112 -40.64 -10.91 0.30
CA ALA A 112 -41.70 -10.28 1.10
C ALA A 112 -41.75 -10.78 2.55
N GLY A 113 -41.20 -11.97 2.82
CA GLY A 113 -41.10 -12.51 4.18
C GLY A 113 -39.91 -11.99 4.98
N ASP A 114 -38.94 -11.35 4.33
CA ASP A 114 -37.68 -10.98 4.97
C ASP A 114 -37.85 -9.72 5.86
N ILE A 115 -36.99 -9.58 6.87
CA ILE A 115 -37.02 -8.45 7.81
C ILE A 115 -36.89 -7.09 7.09
N GLU A 116 -36.12 -7.05 6.00
CA GLU A 116 -35.96 -5.87 5.15
C GLU A 116 -37.31 -5.37 4.60
N TYR A 117 -38.14 -6.28 4.09
CA TYR A 117 -39.47 -5.94 3.59
C TYR A 117 -40.38 -5.44 4.71
N GLN A 118 -40.37 -6.15 5.85
CA GLN A 118 -41.25 -5.85 6.97
C GLN A 118 -40.93 -4.48 7.59
N ILE A 119 -39.64 -4.13 7.73
CA ILE A 119 -39.20 -2.81 8.21
C ILE A 119 -39.70 -1.70 7.27
N LEU A 120 -39.45 -1.82 5.97
CA LEU A 120 -39.86 -0.81 5.00
C LEU A 120 -41.38 -0.66 4.94
N ARG A 121 -42.11 -1.78 4.86
CA ARG A 121 -43.58 -1.77 4.84
C ARG A 121 -44.14 -1.12 6.10
N LYS A 122 -43.63 -1.46 7.27
CA LYS A 122 -44.09 -0.92 8.55
C LYS A 122 -43.83 0.59 8.67
N TRP A 123 -42.69 1.07 8.17
CA TRP A 123 -42.44 2.51 8.10
C TRP A 123 -43.42 3.24 7.16
N ILE A 124 -43.73 2.65 6.00
CA ILE A 124 -44.69 3.23 5.04
C ILE A 124 -46.10 3.24 5.61
N ASP A 125 -46.53 2.13 6.22
CA ASP A 125 -47.83 1.96 6.89
C ASP A 125 -48.00 2.94 8.06
N ALA A 126 -46.91 3.25 8.78
CA ALA A 126 -46.87 4.31 9.80
C ALA A 126 -46.83 5.74 9.22
N GLY A 127 -47.14 5.92 7.93
CA GLY A 127 -47.21 7.22 7.25
C GLY A 127 -45.88 7.75 6.72
N ALA A 128 -44.84 6.91 6.60
CA ALA A 128 -43.52 7.27 6.09
C ALA A 128 -42.92 8.52 6.78
N SER A 129 -43.09 8.59 8.10
CA SER A 129 -42.70 9.75 8.88
C SER A 129 -41.18 9.93 8.90
N ARG A 130 -40.73 11.18 8.92
CA ARG A 130 -39.32 11.52 9.15
C ARG A 130 -39.00 11.30 10.61
N SER A 131 -37.80 10.77 10.89
CA SER A 131 -37.32 10.67 12.25
C SER A 131 -37.25 12.04 12.94
N GLY A 132 -37.71 12.10 14.20
CA GLY A 132 -37.74 13.32 15.00
C GLY A 132 -36.37 13.74 15.54
N LYS A 133 -36.25 14.97 16.04
CA LYS A 133 -34.98 15.48 16.63
C LYS A 133 -34.52 14.73 17.88
N ALA A 134 -35.44 14.08 18.60
CA ALA A 134 -35.18 13.30 19.81
C ALA A 134 -34.86 11.83 19.51
N GLU A 135 -34.70 11.45 18.24
CA GLU A 135 -34.33 10.08 17.88
C GLU A 135 -32.96 9.69 18.47
N PRO A 136 -32.84 8.49 19.05
CA PRO A 136 -31.56 7.96 19.49
C PRO A 136 -30.58 7.84 18.32
N LYS A 137 -29.37 8.39 18.48
CA LYS A 137 -28.32 8.32 17.46
C LYS A 137 -27.42 7.13 17.72
N LEU A 138 -27.00 6.42 16.67
CA LEU A 138 -25.95 5.41 16.79
C LEU A 138 -24.64 6.08 17.27
N VAL A 139 -24.08 5.58 18.38
CA VAL A 139 -22.85 6.12 18.98
C VAL A 139 -21.70 5.12 19.01
N LYS A 140 -22.00 3.81 18.98
CA LYS A 140 -20.98 2.75 18.98
C LYS A 140 -21.51 1.50 18.27
N LEU A 141 -20.61 0.77 17.62
CA LEU A 141 -20.85 -0.54 17.05
C LEU A 141 -19.83 -1.51 17.68
N ASP A 142 -20.31 -2.49 18.44
CA ASP A 142 -19.48 -3.56 19.00
C ASP A 142 -19.62 -4.82 18.14
N VAL A 143 -18.51 -5.25 17.54
CA VAL A 143 -18.44 -6.44 16.69
C VAL A 143 -17.59 -7.52 17.34
N THR A 144 -18.16 -8.70 17.52
CA THR A 144 -17.50 -9.85 18.15
C THR A 144 -17.59 -11.10 17.29
N PRO A 145 -16.50 -11.89 17.15
CA PRO A 145 -15.17 -11.61 17.68
C PRO A 145 -14.48 -10.47 16.90
N THR A 146 -13.48 -9.81 17.51
CA THR A 146 -12.62 -8.84 16.80
C THR A 146 -11.53 -9.54 15.98
N SER A 147 -11.15 -10.76 16.39
CA SER A 147 -10.25 -11.64 15.64
C SER A 147 -10.54 -13.10 15.97
N ARG A 148 -10.36 -14.01 15.00
CA ARG A 148 -10.50 -15.45 15.22
C ARG A 148 -9.55 -16.24 14.31
N VAL A 149 -8.85 -17.21 14.90
CA VAL A 149 -8.13 -18.25 14.16
C VAL A 149 -8.98 -19.53 14.24
N LEU A 150 -9.38 -20.04 13.09
CA LEU A 150 -10.11 -21.30 12.94
C LEU A 150 -9.13 -22.35 12.44
N ILE A 151 -9.03 -23.48 13.15
CA ILE A 151 -8.13 -24.58 12.79
C ILE A 151 -8.99 -25.74 12.32
N ASP A 152 -8.65 -26.35 11.19
CA ASP A 152 -9.43 -27.47 10.66
C ASP A 152 -9.70 -28.55 11.75
N PRO A 153 -10.91 -29.11 11.84
CA PRO A 153 -12.03 -28.96 10.88
C PRO A 153 -12.96 -27.76 11.14
N GLU A 154 -12.64 -26.81 12.04
CA GLU A 154 -13.45 -25.60 12.25
C GLU A 154 -13.37 -24.70 11.00
N GLN A 155 -14.49 -24.51 10.30
CA GLN A 155 -14.54 -23.70 9.05
C GLN A 155 -15.49 -22.50 9.11
N THR A 156 -16.25 -22.36 10.19
CA THR A 156 -17.33 -21.39 10.28
C THR A 156 -17.23 -20.59 11.57
N VAL A 157 -17.42 -19.29 11.48
CA VAL A 157 -17.50 -18.37 12.63
C VAL A 157 -18.73 -17.48 12.49
N GLN A 158 -19.43 -17.27 13.60
CA GLN A 158 -20.50 -16.27 13.67
C GLN A 158 -19.91 -14.92 14.09
N ILE A 159 -20.11 -13.90 13.28
CA ILE A 159 -19.87 -12.52 13.67
C ILE A 159 -21.18 -11.92 14.20
N LYS A 160 -21.10 -11.31 15.38
CA LYS A 160 -22.21 -10.60 16.01
C LYS A 160 -21.93 -9.09 16.03
N ALA A 161 -22.91 -8.29 15.65
CA ALA A 161 -22.82 -6.84 15.64
C ALA A 161 -23.89 -6.22 16.55
N ILE A 162 -23.46 -5.50 17.60
CA ILE A 162 -24.33 -4.80 18.55
C ILE A 162 -24.22 -3.29 18.35
N ALA A 163 -25.32 -2.64 18.02
CA ALA A 163 -25.43 -1.20 17.90
C ALA A 163 -25.82 -0.58 19.25
N HIS A 164 -25.09 0.45 19.69
CA HIS A 164 -25.40 1.22 20.89
C HIS A 164 -25.88 2.62 20.50
N TYR A 165 -26.97 3.07 21.11
CA TYR A 165 -27.60 4.35 20.81
C TYR A 165 -27.44 5.36 21.96
N SER A 166 -27.61 6.64 21.64
CA SER A 166 -27.41 7.76 22.57
C SER A 166 -28.39 7.80 23.75
N ASP A 167 -29.48 7.04 23.69
CA ASP A 167 -30.44 6.87 24.79
C ASP A 167 -30.06 5.69 25.72
N GLY A 168 -28.93 5.03 25.47
CA GLY A 168 -28.45 3.86 26.20
C GLY A 168 -29.01 2.53 25.70
N SER A 169 -29.94 2.53 24.73
CA SER A 169 -30.47 1.31 24.15
C SER A 169 -29.42 0.57 23.31
N GLN A 170 -29.56 -0.76 23.23
CA GLN A 170 -28.68 -1.62 22.43
C GLN A 170 -29.54 -2.52 21.54
N ARG A 171 -29.08 -2.77 20.32
CA ARG A 171 -29.77 -3.64 19.36
C ARG A 171 -28.78 -4.61 18.72
N ASP A 172 -29.17 -5.87 18.60
CA ASP A 172 -28.47 -6.79 17.71
C ASP A 172 -28.81 -6.42 16.27
N VAL A 173 -27.79 -6.01 15.53
CA VAL A 173 -27.93 -5.56 14.14
C VAL A 173 -27.22 -6.50 13.18
N SER A 174 -26.86 -7.71 13.61
CA SER A 174 -26.09 -8.67 12.80
C SER A 174 -26.76 -8.95 11.45
N ARG A 175 -28.11 -9.05 11.42
CA ARG A 175 -28.88 -9.27 10.20
C ARG A 175 -28.99 -8.03 9.29
N LEU A 176 -28.85 -6.83 9.84
CA LEU A 176 -28.96 -5.55 9.14
C LEU A 176 -27.58 -4.92 8.82
N ALA A 177 -26.51 -5.44 9.39
CA ALA A 177 -25.15 -5.02 9.09
C ALA A 177 -24.72 -5.49 7.70
N CYS A 178 -23.89 -4.69 7.04
CA CYS A 178 -23.26 -5.01 5.77
C CYS A 178 -21.89 -5.65 6.05
N TYR A 179 -21.61 -6.78 5.38
CA TYR A 179 -20.36 -7.52 5.50
C TYR A 179 -19.61 -7.44 4.17
N GLU A 180 -18.35 -7.03 4.22
CA GLU A 180 -17.45 -6.95 3.06
C GLU A 180 -16.13 -7.64 3.45
N GLN A 181 -15.46 -8.36 2.54
CA GLN A 181 -14.21 -9.06 2.85
C GLN A 181 -13.06 -8.58 1.98
N SER A 182 -11.85 -8.49 2.56
CA SER A 182 -10.65 -8.07 1.84
C SER A 182 -10.11 -9.15 0.89
N GLN A 183 -10.17 -10.41 1.31
CA GLN A 183 -9.75 -11.57 0.52
C GLN A 183 -10.89 -12.56 0.35
N GLN A 184 -10.99 -13.15 -0.84
CA GLN A 184 -12.08 -14.04 -1.26
C GLN A 184 -11.93 -15.49 -0.75
N VAL A 185 -11.47 -15.67 0.49
CA VAL A 185 -11.21 -17.00 1.13
C VAL A 185 -12.45 -17.59 1.83
N ALA A 186 -13.49 -16.78 2.05
CA ALA A 186 -14.71 -17.18 2.72
C ALA A 186 -15.98 -16.73 1.96
N GLU A 187 -17.09 -17.37 2.30
CA GLU A 187 -18.45 -16.98 1.95
C GLU A 187 -19.07 -16.18 3.10
N LEU A 188 -19.76 -15.10 2.76
CA LEU A 188 -20.38 -14.18 3.72
C LEU A 188 -21.88 -14.46 3.80
N GLY A 189 -22.35 -14.92 4.95
CA GLY A 189 -23.75 -15.09 5.29
C GLY A 189 -24.44 -13.75 5.57
N ILE A 190 -25.74 -13.70 5.33
CA ILE A 190 -26.56 -12.50 5.51
C ILE A 190 -26.74 -12.10 6.98
N ASP A 191 -26.54 -13.04 7.90
CA ASP A 191 -26.66 -12.92 9.35
C ASP A 191 -25.31 -12.72 10.07
N GLY A 192 -24.20 -12.63 9.32
CA GLY A 192 -22.86 -12.56 9.88
C GLY A 192 -22.15 -13.90 10.03
N THR A 193 -22.74 -15.01 9.57
CA THR A 193 -22.05 -16.30 9.46
C THR A 193 -20.96 -16.21 8.39
N ILE A 194 -19.72 -16.53 8.71
CA ILE A 194 -18.60 -16.56 7.76
C ILE A 194 -18.10 -17.99 7.66
N THR A 195 -18.10 -18.56 6.45
CA THR A 195 -17.68 -19.94 6.21
C THR A 195 -16.57 -19.98 5.17
N ARG A 196 -15.49 -20.71 5.44
CA ARG A 196 -14.40 -20.87 4.46
C ARG A 196 -14.90 -21.47 3.15
N LYS A 197 -14.36 -21.00 2.03
CA LYS A 197 -14.64 -21.59 0.72
C LYS A 197 -14.06 -23.01 0.60
N PRO A 198 -14.78 -23.96 -0.01
CA PRO A 198 -14.28 -25.32 -0.23
C PRO A 198 -12.98 -25.39 -1.03
N GLN A 199 -12.81 -24.52 -2.04
CA GLN A 199 -11.60 -24.49 -2.88
C GLN A 199 -10.35 -24.02 -2.13
N SER A 200 -10.55 -23.35 -1.00
CA SER A 200 -9.46 -22.91 -0.12
C SER A 200 -9.20 -23.91 1.00
N GLY A 201 -9.85 -25.09 1.03
CA GLY A 201 -9.67 -26.11 2.06
C GLY A 201 -8.26 -26.71 2.05
N GLY A 202 -7.67 -26.90 3.23
CA GLY A 202 -6.33 -27.47 3.40
C GLY A 202 -5.15 -26.50 3.21
N THR A 203 -5.37 -25.25 2.79
CA THR A 203 -4.33 -24.20 2.70
C THR A 203 -4.44 -23.14 3.80
N LEU A 204 -3.44 -22.28 4.00
CA LEU A 204 -3.60 -21.13 4.90
C LEU A 204 -4.43 -20.06 4.18
N GLY A 205 -5.43 -19.50 4.86
CA GLY A 205 -6.25 -18.42 4.31
C GLY A 205 -6.54 -17.34 5.35
N GLU A 206 -6.15 -16.09 5.08
CA GLU A 206 -6.46 -14.93 5.92
C GLU A 206 -7.37 -13.96 5.19
N THR A 207 -8.31 -13.35 5.92
CA THR A 207 -9.14 -12.26 5.42
C THR A 207 -9.55 -11.32 6.54
N THR A 208 -9.82 -10.08 6.18
CA THR A 208 -10.46 -9.12 7.08
C THR A 208 -11.91 -8.94 6.63
N VAL A 209 -12.85 -9.19 7.52
CA VAL A 209 -14.27 -8.91 7.31
C VAL A 209 -14.60 -7.56 7.92
N ILE A 210 -15.05 -6.63 7.08
CA ILE A 210 -15.56 -5.33 7.49
C ILE A 210 -17.05 -5.44 7.75
N VAL A 211 -17.43 -5.11 8.97
CA VAL A 211 -18.82 -5.05 9.41
C VAL A 211 -19.21 -3.59 9.52
N ARG A 212 -20.17 -3.17 8.69
CA ARG A 212 -20.67 -1.79 8.66
C ARG A 212 -22.14 -1.76 9.05
N TYR A 213 -22.48 -0.84 9.93
CA TYR A 213 -23.86 -0.51 10.27
C TYR A 213 -24.03 1.01 10.30
N LEU A 214 -24.86 1.52 9.39
CA LEU A 214 -24.99 2.96 9.11
C LEU A 214 -23.59 3.58 8.84
N HIS A 215 -23.19 4.57 9.64
CA HIS A 215 -21.94 5.31 9.49
C HIS A 215 -20.77 4.73 10.32
N LEU A 216 -21.00 3.69 11.12
CA LEU A 216 -19.94 3.03 11.89
C LEU A 216 -19.52 1.72 11.20
N GLN A 217 -18.23 1.41 11.32
CA GLN A 217 -17.64 0.19 10.78
C GLN A 217 -16.58 -0.37 11.72
N GLN A 218 -16.43 -1.69 11.73
CA GLN A 218 -15.38 -2.39 12.47
C GLN A 218 -14.83 -3.54 11.64
N ALA A 219 -13.52 -3.77 11.74
CA ALA A 219 -12.84 -4.87 11.08
C ALA A 219 -12.75 -6.09 12.00
N VAL A 220 -12.91 -7.28 11.42
CA VAL A 220 -12.74 -8.58 12.06
C VAL A 220 -11.66 -9.36 11.32
N ALA A 221 -10.56 -9.67 11.98
CA ALA A 221 -9.48 -10.46 11.39
C ALA A 221 -9.76 -11.96 11.52
N LEU A 222 -9.83 -12.68 10.40
CA LEU A 222 -10.07 -14.12 10.36
C LEU A 222 -8.89 -14.84 9.70
N ALA A 223 -8.47 -15.95 10.31
CA ALA A 223 -7.49 -16.86 9.74
C ALA A 223 -8.04 -18.29 9.75
N PHE A 224 -7.95 -18.98 8.62
CA PHE A 224 -8.29 -20.38 8.43
C PHE A 224 -6.99 -21.17 8.27
N VAL A 225 -6.70 -22.03 9.24
CA VAL A 225 -5.41 -22.71 9.40
C VAL A 225 -5.60 -24.21 9.19
N PRO A 226 -4.77 -24.87 8.34
CA PRO A 226 -4.83 -26.31 8.16
C PRO A 226 -4.61 -27.09 9.46
N ALA A 227 -5.29 -28.23 9.60
CA ALA A 227 -5.01 -29.17 10.68
C ALA A 227 -3.60 -29.75 10.50
N ARG A 228 -2.61 -29.12 11.14
CA ARG A 228 -1.23 -29.61 11.24
C ARG A 228 -1.05 -30.27 12.62
N PRO A 229 -1.46 -31.54 12.82
CA PRO A 229 -1.44 -32.19 14.13
C PRO A 229 -0.01 -32.44 14.65
N THR A 230 0.95 -32.59 13.75
CA THR A 230 2.38 -32.78 14.05
C THR A 230 3.17 -31.47 14.02
N PHE A 231 2.50 -30.31 14.01
CA PHE A 231 3.19 -29.03 13.99
C PHE A 231 4.08 -28.86 15.23
N ALA A 232 5.38 -28.74 14.99
CA ALA A 232 6.37 -28.35 15.97
C ALA A 232 7.09 -27.10 15.45
N TRP A 233 7.23 -26.09 16.31
CA TRP A 233 7.94 -24.88 15.95
C TRP A 233 9.42 -25.18 15.67
N SER A 234 9.90 -24.76 14.50
CA SER A 234 11.30 -24.96 14.08
C SER A 234 11.97 -23.66 13.61
N GLY A 235 11.46 -22.50 14.03
CA GLY A 235 12.06 -21.22 13.64
C GLY A 235 13.37 -20.90 14.36
N PRO A 236 14.25 -20.07 13.76
CA PRO A 236 15.50 -19.66 14.37
C PRO A 236 15.27 -18.82 15.64
N PRO A 237 16.27 -18.69 16.53
CA PRO A 237 16.19 -17.78 17.67
C PRO A 237 15.98 -16.32 17.23
N THR A 238 15.07 -15.60 17.88
CA THR A 238 14.81 -14.19 17.63
C THR A 238 16.07 -13.35 17.87
N ASN A 239 16.29 -12.32 17.06
CA ASN A 239 17.39 -11.37 17.24
C ASN A 239 16.91 -10.02 17.77
N ASN A 240 15.71 -9.60 17.37
CA ASN A 240 15.10 -8.37 17.84
C ASN A 240 13.58 -8.49 17.83
N VAL A 241 12.91 -7.37 18.14
CA VAL A 241 11.47 -7.33 18.31
C VAL A 241 10.65 -7.59 17.05
N ILE A 242 11.24 -7.39 15.87
CA ILE A 242 10.58 -7.77 14.60
C ILE A 242 10.36 -9.29 14.60
N ASP A 243 11.40 -10.04 14.96
CA ASP A 243 11.35 -11.50 14.98
C ASP A 243 10.34 -12.00 16.01
N GLU A 244 10.29 -11.36 17.18
CA GLU A 244 9.32 -11.70 18.23
C GLU A 244 7.88 -11.57 17.73
N GLN A 245 7.53 -10.46 17.09
CA GLN A 245 6.16 -10.21 16.60
C GLN A 245 5.80 -11.10 15.41
N VAL A 246 6.71 -11.26 14.45
CA VAL A 246 6.48 -12.09 13.25
C VAL A 246 6.37 -13.56 13.65
N PHE A 247 7.31 -14.07 14.47
CA PHE A 247 7.30 -15.47 14.87
C PHE A 247 6.12 -15.81 15.78
N ALA A 248 5.72 -14.90 16.66
CA ALA A 248 4.49 -15.08 17.44
C ALA A 248 3.26 -15.27 16.54
N LYS A 249 3.11 -14.46 15.48
CA LYS A 249 2.01 -14.64 14.52
C LYS A 249 2.12 -15.98 13.78
N LEU A 250 3.30 -16.31 13.25
CA LEU A 250 3.53 -17.57 12.53
C LEU A 250 3.20 -18.81 13.38
N GLN A 251 3.51 -18.79 14.68
CA GLN A 251 3.12 -19.85 15.62
C GLN A 251 1.61 -20.02 15.71
N THR A 252 0.83 -18.92 15.76
CA THR A 252 -0.65 -19.00 15.76
C THR A 252 -1.21 -19.58 14.45
N LEU A 253 -0.52 -19.33 13.33
CA LEU A 253 -0.87 -19.85 12.01
C LEU A 253 -0.32 -21.26 11.77
N ARG A 254 0.36 -21.86 12.76
CA ARG A 254 1.07 -23.15 12.65
C ARG A 254 2.03 -23.22 11.46
N THR A 255 2.67 -22.11 11.13
CA THR A 255 3.59 -21.97 10.00
C THR A 255 5.02 -21.82 10.52
N ASN A 256 5.95 -22.63 10.04
CA ASN A 256 7.36 -22.49 10.35
C ASN A 256 8.01 -21.52 9.36
N PRO A 257 8.84 -20.58 9.83
CA PRO A 257 9.63 -19.76 8.93
C PRO A 257 10.65 -20.64 8.18
N SER A 258 11.11 -20.16 7.03
CA SER A 258 12.23 -20.79 6.32
C SER A 258 13.53 -20.69 7.12
N GLU A 259 14.51 -21.49 6.73
CA GLU A 259 15.86 -21.40 7.30
C GLU A 259 16.51 -20.03 7.03
N LEU A 260 17.56 -19.69 7.76
CA LEU A 260 18.33 -18.48 7.46
C LEU A 260 19.03 -18.60 6.10
N ALA A 261 19.01 -17.52 5.32
CA ALA A 261 19.73 -17.45 4.08
C ALA A 261 21.25 -17.57 4.31
N GLY A 262 21.95 -18.18 3.35
CA GLY A 262 23.41 -18.21 3.30
C GLY A 262 24.03 -16.82 3.24
N ASP A 263 25.33 -16.74 3.54
CA ASP A 263 26.03 -15.46 3.61
C ASP A 263 26.18 -14.77 2.25
N ASP A 264 26.35 -15.54 1.17
CA ASP A 264 26.36 -15.09 -0.22
C ASP A 264 25.01 -14.47 -0.63
N VAL A 265 23.90 -15.09 -0.21
CA VAL A 265 22.54 -14.55 -0.41
C VAL A 265 22.35 -13.28 0.41
N PHE A 266 22.74 -13.27 1.69
CA PHE A 266 22.57 -12.12 2.57
C PHE A 266 23.35 -10.89 2.07
N ILE A 267 24.62 -11.03 1.71
CA ILE A 267 25.41 -9.90 1.22
C ILE A 267 24.84 -9.34 -0.08
N ARG A 268 24.47 -10.19 -1.05
CA ARG A 268 23.84 -9.74 -2.29
C ARG A 268 22.56 -8.96 -2.00
N ARG A 269 21.70 -9.51 -1.14
CA ARG A 269 20.44 -8.90 -0.71
C ARG A 269 20.65 -7.52 -0.08
N ALA A 270 21.57 -7.42 0.88
CA ALA A 270 21.89 -6.16 1.56
C ALA A 270 22.47 -5.10 0.60
N TYR A 271 23.34 -5.47 -0.33
CA TYR A 271 23.87 -4.54 -1.34
C TYR A 271 22.78 -4.01 -2.27
N LEU A 272 21.90 -4.89 -2.75
CA LEU A 272 20.79 -4.49 -3.61
C LEU A 272 19.85 -3.54 -2.87
N ASP A 273 19.45 -3.88 -1.64
CA ASP A 273 18.47 -3.11 -0.88
C ASP A 273 19.01 -1.79 -0.32
N LEU A 274 20.31 -1.74 0.04
CA LEU A 274 20.90 -0.55 0.65
C LEU A 274 21.55 0.38 -0.37
N LEU A 275 22.21 -0.16 -1.40
CA LEU A 275 23.02 0.60 -2.36
C LEU A 275 22.50 0.57 -3.80
N GLY A 276 21.50 -0.28 -4.08
CA GLY A 276 20.95 -0.42 -5.42
C GLY A 276 21.90 -1.09 -6.42
N MET A 277 22.87 -1.89 -5.96
CA MET A 277 23.91 -2.47 -6.81
C MET A 277 24.37 -3.85 -6.30
N LEU A 278 25.17 -4.57 -7.09
CA LEU A 278 25.76 -5.84 -6.66
C LEU A 278 27.04 -5.60 -5.83
N PRO A 279 27.37 -6.50 -4.89
CA PRO A 279 28.69 -6.53 -4.28
C PRO A 279 29.74 -6.95 -5.30
N THR A 280 30.96 -6.46 -5.14
CA THR A 280 32.12 -6.95 -5.90
C THR A 280 32.52 -8.36 -5.45
N ALA A 281 33.21 -9.10 -6.32
CA ALA A 281 33.66 -10.45 -6.00
C ALA A 281 34.56 -10.51 -4.74
N ASP A 282 35.37 -9.48 -4.50
CA ASP A 282 36.26 -9.41 -3.34
C ASP A 282 35.50 -9.08 -2.05
N GLU A 283 34.49 -8.20 -2.11
CA GLU A 283 33.59 -7.93 -0.98
C GLU A 283 32.83 -9.20 -0.56
N VAL A 284 32.35 -9.99 -1.53
CA VAL A 284 31.70 -11.29 -1.25
C VAL A 284 32.68 -12.26 -0.58
N LYS A 285 33.85 -12.48 -1.17
CA LYS A 285 34.85 -13.43 -0.63
C LYS A 285 35.27 -13.05 0.79
N ALA A 286 35.52 -11.77 1.04
CA ALA A 286 35.90 -11.28 2.36
C ALA A 286 34.79 -11.50 3.39
N PHE A 287 33.54 -11.24 3.03
CA PHE A 287 32.40 -11.41 3.93
C PHE A 287 32.08 -12.88 4.24
N VAL A 288 32.14 -13.75 3.23
CA VAL A 288 31.91 -15.19 3.42
C VAL A 288 33.02 -15.81 4.27
N ALA A 289 34.27 -15.37 4.09
CA ALA A 289 35.42 -15.84 4.87
C ALA A 289 35.44 -15.33 6.33
N ASP A 290 34.71 -14.26 6.64
CA ASP A 290 34.62 -13.74 8.01
C ASP A 290 33.81 -14.70 8.90
N GLY A 291 34.45 -15.23 9.95
CA GLY A 291 33.83 -16.11 10.94
C GLY A 291 33.18 -15.38 12.13
N SER A 292 33.22 -14.04 12.15
CA SER A 292 32.70 -13.26 13.27
C SER A 292 31.17 -13.38 13.39
N ALA A 293 30.67 -13.60 14.60
CA ALA A 293 29.23 -13.72 14.87
C ALA A 293 28.43 -12.46 14.52
N ASP A 294 29.07 -11.29 14.53
CA ASP A 294 28.48 -9.98 14.25
C ASP A 294 28.76 -9.46 12.82
N LYS A 295 29.30 -10.29 11.93
CA LYS A 295 29.69 -9.86 10.57
C LYS A 295 28.55 -9.23 9.76
N ARG A 296 27.32 -9.73 9.90
CA ARG A 296 26.12 -9.18 9.23
C ARG A 296 25.84 -7.76 9.70
N THR A 297 25.90 -7.51 11.01
CA THR A 297 25.76 -6.18 11.61
C THR A 297 26.87 -5.24 11.14
N LYS A 298 28.13 -5.69 11.16
CA LYS A 298 29.28 -4.90 10.66
C LYS A 298 29.12 -4.53 9.18
N LEU A 299 28.63 -5.46 8.35
CA LEU A 299 28.34 -5.19 6.95
C LEU A 299 27.28 -4.10 6.80
N ILE A 300 26.14 -4.23 7.50
CA ILE A 300 25.06 -3.23 7.46
C ILE A 300 25.59 -1.83 7.81
N GLU A 301 26.36 -1.70 8.89
CA GLU A 301 26.95 -0.40 9.27
C GLU A 301 27.90 0.17 8.23
N THR A 302 28.64 -0.70 7.54
CA THR A 302 29.54 -0.29 6.45
C THR A 302 28.75 0.23 5.26
N LEU A 303 27.68 -0.48 4.86
CA LEU A 303 26.85 -0.10 3.71
C LEU A 303 26.09 1.20 3.96
N LEU A 304 25.57 1.44 5.16
CA LEU A 304 24.83 2.68 5.49
C LEU A 304 25.69 3.95 5.50
N LYS A 305 27.02 3.81 5.48
CA LYS A 305 27.99 4.92 5.39
C LYS A 305 28.45 5.20 3.97
N ARG A 306 28.14 4.30 3.02
CA ARG A 306 28.56 4.45 1.63
C ARG A 306 27.76 5.53 0.90
N PRO A 307 28.38 6.32 0.01
CA PRO A 307 27.68 7.37 -0.74
C PRO A 307 26.58 6.81 -1.64
N GLU A 308 26.71 5.56 -2.10
CA GLU A 308 25.71 4.89 -2.94
C GLU A 308 24.37 4.68 -2.23
N TYR A 309 24.37 4.62 -0.89
CA TYR A 309 23.13 4.61 -0.10
C TYR A 309 22.30 5.87 -0.38
N ALA A 310 22.94 7.04 -0.38
CA ALA A 310 22.25 8.30 -0.63
C ALA A 310 21.73 8.40 -2.07
N ASP A 311 22.48 7.90 -3.05
CA ASP A 311 22.03 7.84 -4.45
C ASP A 311 20.75 6.99 -4.56
N PHE A 312 20.76 5.77 -4.01
CA PHE A 312 19.65 4.84 -4.17
C PHE A 312 18.41 5.21 -3.36
N TRP A 313 18.57 5.65 -2.11
CA TRP A 313 17.45 6.02 -1.25
C TRP A 313 16.83 7.37 -1.62
N ALA A 314 17.59 8.26 -2.28
CA ALA A 314 17.03 9.48 -2.87
C ALA A 314 16.00 9.18 -3.96
N LEU A 315 16.18 8.11 -4.74
CA LEU A 315 15.22 7.74 -5.79
C LEU A 315 13.83 7.41 -5.23
N LYS A 316 13.74 6.83 -4.04
CA LYS A 316 12.45 6.51 -3.39
C LYS A 316 11.63 7.78 -3.16
N TRP A 317 12.30 8.82 -2.68
CA TRP A 317 11.72 10.14 -2.51
C TRP A 317 11.49 10.86 -3.84
N ALA A 318 12.41 10.71 -4.80
CA ALA A 318 12.25 11.32 -6.11
C ALA A 318 10.99 10.81 -6.83
N ASP A 319 10.68 9.53 -6.67
CA ASP A 319 9.45 8.92 -7.19
C ASP A 319 8.21 9.50 -6.48
N ALA A 320 8.17 9.47 -5.15
CA ALA A 320 7.02 9.98 -4.38
C ALA A 320 6.78 11.50 -4.49
N LEU A 321 7.85 12.28 -4.73
CA LEU A 321 7.82 13.75 -4.78
C LEU A 321 7.79 14.30 -6.21
N ARG A 322 7.56 13.46 -7.22
CA ARG A 322 7.37 13.86 -8.62
C ARG A 322 8.56 14.62 -9.21
N VAL A 323 9.77 14.10 -9.00
CA VAL A 323 11.01 14.73 -9.49
C VAL A 323 11.22 14.40 -10.98
N GLU A 324 10.59 15.20 -11.84
CA GLU A 324 10.57 15.04 -13.30
C GLU A 324 10.71 16.37 -14.07
N GLU A 325 11.27 16.34 -15.28
CA GLU A 325 11.69 17.56 -16.00
C GLU A 325 10.56 18.35 -16.69
N ARG A 326 9.39 17.76 -16.95
CA ARG A 326 8.28 18.46 -17.60
C ARG A 326 7.78 19.60 -16.73
N SER A 327 7.57 19.39 -15.44
CA SER A 327 7.05 20.40 -14.51
C SER A 327 8.12 21.12 -13.70
N LEU A 328 9.30 20.51 -13.48
CA LEU A 328 10.39 21.13 -12.71
C LEU A 328 11.55 21.65 -13.57
N ASP A 329 11.60 21.36 -14.87
CA ASP A 329 12.78 21.55 -15.73
C ASP A 329 14.08 20.91 -15.21
N THR A 330 15.13 20.93 -16.04
CA THR A 330 16.42 20.32 -15.68
C THR A 330 17.09 21.01 -14.48
N THR A 331 16.91 22.32 -14.29
CA THR A 331 17.53 23.06 -13.18
C THR A 331 16.81 22.77 -11.87
N GLY A 332 15.47 22.80 -11.87
CA GLY A 332 14.67 22.46 -10.70
C GLY A 332 14.83 21.00 -10.30
N VAL A 333 14.89 20.06 -11.26
CA VAL A 333 15.20 18.65 -10.98
C VAL A 333 16.58 18.51 -10.32
N LYS A 334 17.63 19.14 -10.85
CA LYS A 334 18.98 19.07 -10.27
C LYS A 334 19.01 19.63 -8.85
N ALA A 335 18.38 20.78 -8.62
CA ALA A 335 18.31 21.40 -7.30
C ALA A 335 17.54 20.52 -6.30
N PHE A 336 16.35 20.05 -6.69
CA PHE A 336 15.48 19.30 -5.79
C PHE A 336 16.01 17.89 -5.50
N HIS A 337 16.41 17.15 -6.53
CA HIS A 337 17.05 15.85 -6.34
C HIS A 337 18.36 15.97 -5.54
N GLY A 338 19.17 16.99 -5.83
CA GLY A 338 20.40 17.27 -5.08
C GLY A 338 20.13 17.47 -3.59
N TRP A 339 19.10 18.25 -3.25
CA TRP A 339 18.68 18.44 -1.85
C TRP A 339 18.18 17.14 -1.21
N ILE A 340 17.33 16.36 -1.89
CA ILE A 340 16.84 15.07 -1.38
C ILE A 340 18.03 14.14 -1.08
N ARG A 341 18.94 13.99 -2.04
CA ARG A 341 20.12 13.15 -1.91
C ARG A 341 21.01 13.61 -0.75
N GLN A 342 21.23 14.92 -0.61
CA GLN A 342 22.02 15.47 0.47
C GLN A 342 21.38 15.20 1.84
N ALA A 343 20.07 15.38 1.96
CA ALA A 343 19.34 15.08 3.20
C ALA A 343 19.46 13.59 3.60
N VAL A 344 19.42 12.68 2.64
CA VAL A 344 19.65 11.23 2.89
C VAL A 344 21.10 10.97 3.29
N ALA A 345 22.08 11.62 2.64
CA ALA A 345 23.50 11.48 2.96
C ALA A 345 23.81 11.94 4.39
N ASP A 346 23.28 13.09 4.77
CA ASP A 346 23.45 13.72 6.09
C ASP A 346 22.65 13.04 7.20
N ASN A 347 21.85 12.01 6.85
CA ASN A 347 20.92 11.34 7.76
C ASN A 347 19.97 12.34 8.44
N MET A 348 19.43 13.29 7.67
CA MET A 348 18.46 14.26 8.17
C MET A 348 17.25 13.50 8.76
N PRO A 349 16.87 13.79 10.02
CA PRO A 349 15.65 13.26 10.61
C PRO A 349 14.43 13.46 9.70
N LEU A 350 13.61 12.42 9.53
CA LEU A 350 12.58 12.46 8.51
C LEU A 350 11.46 13.46 8.82
N ASP A 351 11.21 13.73 10.10
CA ASP A 351 10.35 14.80 10.57
C ASP A 351 10.86 16.18 10.10
N GLN A 352 12.17 16.44 10.20
CA GLN A 352 12.79 17.67 9.71
C GLN A 352 12.77 17.75 8.18
N PHE A 353 13.04 16.64 7.49
CA PHE A 353 12.94 16.56 6.04
C PHE A 353 11.55 16.98 5.55
N VAL A 354 10.50 16.39 6.13
CA VAL A 354 9.12 16.68 5.73
C VAL A 354 8.70 18.09 6.15
N ARG A 355 9.08 18.54 7.34
CA ARG A 355 8.83 19.92 7.79
C ARG A 355 9.44 20.93 6.81
N ASN A 356 10.73 20.78 6.51
CA ASN A 356 11.45 21.65 5.57
C ASN A 356 10.82 21.67 4.17
N LEU A 357 10.20 20.56 3.76
CA LEU A 357 9.51 20.43 2.49
C LEU A 357 8.17 21.18 2.48
N VAL A 358 7.31 20.93 3.46
CA VAL A 358 5.94 21.47 3.50
C VAL A 358 5.85 22.91 4.00
N THR A 359 6.93 23.46 4.60
CA THR A 359 7.00 24.87 4.97
C THR A 359 7.76 25.72 3.95
N SER A 360 8.23 25.12 2.86
CA SER A 360 9.15 25.78 1.93
C SER A 360 8.47 26.82 1.03
N THR A 361 9.07 28.01 0.95
CA THR A 361 8.67 29.11 0.06
C THR A 361 9.89 29.78 -0.55
N GLY A 362 9.73 30.62 -1.57
CA GLY A 362 10.85 31.30 -2.23
C GLY A 362 11.20 30.73 -3.62
N SER A 363 12.40 31.08 -4.10
CA SER A 363 12.90 30.64 -5.42
C SER A 363 12.99 29.13 -5.50
N THR A 364 12.44 28.54 -6.57
CA THR A 364 12.55 27.10 -6.83
C THR A 364 13.92 26.66 -7.33
N TYR A 365 14.87 27.57 -7.54
CA TYR A 365 16.25 27.23 -7.86
C TYR A 365 17.17 27.38 -6.66
N GLN A 366 16.95 28.40 -5.83
CA GLN A 366 17.81 28.68 -4.67
C GLN A 366 17.33 27.97 -3.41
N ASN A 367 16.02 27.80 -3.23
CA ASN A 367 15.42 27.05 -2.14
C ASN A 367 14.80 25.75 -2.67
N ALA A 368 15.64 24.73 -2.84
CA ALA A 368 15.29 23.48 -3.52
C ALA A 368 13.98 22.80 -3.07
N PRO A 369 13.64 22.72 -1.76
CA PRO A 369 12.38 22.10 -1.31
C PRO A 369 11.11 22.80 -1.83
N ALA A 370 11.18 24.08 -2.22
CA ALA A 370 10.05 24.79 -2.81
C ALA A 370 9.58 24.16 -4.15
N ASN A 371 10.39 23.31 -4.80
CA ASN A 371 9.97 22.54 -5.97
C ASN A 371 8.84 21.55 -5.66
N TYR A 372 8.63 21.14 -4.41
CA TYR A 372 7.52 20.26 -4.02
C TYR A 372 6.17 20.76 -4.56
N TYR A 373 5.94 22.08 -4.48
CA TYR A 373 4.70 22.68 -4.96
C TYR A 373 4.66 22.85 -6.46
N ARG A 374 5.78 22.76 -7.18
CA ARG A 374 5.86 23.11 -8.61
C ARG A 374 5.09 22.13 -9.50
N ALA A 375 5.10 20.85 -9.15
CA ALA A 375 4.30 19.81 -9.79
C ALA A 375 2.82 19.83 -9.34
N LEU A 376 2.52 20.39 -8.17
CA LEU A 376 1.20 20.37 -7.52
C LEU A 376 0.55 21.75 -7.57
N ARG A 377 -0.09 22.08 -8.70
CA ARG A 377 -0.51 23.46 -9.03
C ARG A 377 -1.73 23.99 -8.29
N ASN A 378 -2.65 23.13 -7.86
CA ASN A 378 -3.87 23.54 -7.19
C ASN A 378 -3.93 23.00 -5.74
N PRO A 379 -4.69 23.65 -4.83
CA PRO A 379 -4.72 23.27 -3.41
C PRO A 379 -5.22 21.85 -3.17
N VAL A 380 -6.15 21.36 -4.00
CA VAL A 380 -6.68 20.00 -3.93
C VAL A 380 -5.59 18.98 -4.21
N ALA A 381 -4.85 19.12 -5.31
CA ALA A 381 -3.74 18.23 -5.67
C ALA A 381 -2.63 18.23 -4.60
N ARG A 382 -2.34 19.40 -3.99
CA ARG A 382 -1.40 19.50 -2.87
C ARG A 382 -1.88 18.73 -1.64
N GLY A 383 -3.16 18.90 -1.29
CA GLY A 383 -3.79 18.20 -0.19
C GLY A 383 -3.77 16.68 -0.38
N GLU A 384 -4.17 16.20 -1.55
CA GLU A 384 -4.16 14.77 -1.88
C GLU A 384 -2.74 14.19 -1.80
N ALA A 385 -1.76 14.85 -2.43
CA ALA A 385 -0.37 14.39 -2.40
C ALA A 385 0.21 14.40 -0.97
N ALA A 386 -0.06 15.43 -0.17
CA ALA A 386 0.43 15.49 1.20
C ALA A 386 -0.18 14.40 2.09
N ALA A 387 -1.49 14.14 1.95
CA ALA A 387 -2.16 13.07 2.68
C ALA A 387 -1.65 11.69 2.27
N GLN A 388 -1.49 11.44 0.97
CA GLN A 388 -1.05 10.15 0.46
C GLN A 388 0.42 9.86 0.79
N VAL A 389 1.32 10.81 0.53
CA VAL A 389 2.77 10.61 0.72
C VAL A 389 3.12 10.55 2.22
N PHE A 390 2.63 11.47 3.04
CA PHE A 390 3.08 11.60 4.43
C PHE A 390 2.21 10.85 5.45
N LEU A 391 0.95 10.59 5.14
CA LEU A 391 0.02 9.92 6.06
C LEU A 391 -0.48 8.57 5.54
N GLY A 392 -0.09 8.18 4.31
CA GLY A 392 -0.62 7.00 3.66
C GLY A 392 -2.15 7.03 3.55
N THR A 393 -2.74 8.23 3.39
CA THR A 393 -4.19 8.41 3.40
C THR A 393 -4.67 8.83 2.00
N ARG A 394 -5.55 8.03 1.40
CA ARG A 394 -6.13 8.32 0.08
C ARG A 394 -7.44 9.07 0.22
N LEU A 395 -7.41 10.35 -0.14
CA LEU A 395 -8.56 11.25 0.05
C LEU A 395 -9.45 11.40 -1.19
N ASN A 396 -9.05 10.88 -2.36
CA ASN A 396 -9.73 11.16 -3.64
C ASN A 396 -11.21 10.79 -3.65
N CYS A 397 -11.61 9.69 -2.98
CA CYS A 397 -13.02 9.32 -2.89
C CYS A 397 -13.84 10.37 -2.13
N ALA A 398 -13.23 11.02 -1.13
CA ALA A 398 -13.84 12.07 -0.33
C ALA A 398 -14.09 13.38 -1.13
N GLN A 399 -13.62 13.47 -2.37
CA GLN A 399 -13.87 14.61 -3.24
C GLN A 399 -15.35 14.70 -3.65
N CYS A 400 -15.96 13.57 -4.03
CA CYS A 400 -17.30 13.55 -4.63
C CYS A 400 -18.42 13.11 -3.67
N HIS A 401 -18.10 12.31 -2.66
CA HIS A 401 -18.98 11.81 -1.58
C HIS A 401 -18.11 11.57 -0.33
N ASN A 402 -18.64 11.19 0.83
CA ASN A 402 -17.76 10.83 1.95
C ASN A 402 -16.98 9.56 1.61
N HIS A 403 -15.79 9.38 2.18
CA HIS A 403 -14.98 8.22 1.84
C HIS A 403 -15.72 6.93 2.22
N PRO A 404 -15.98 6.01 1.27
CA PRO A 404 -16.89 4.90 1.51
C PRO A 404 -16.27 3.85 2.45
N PHE A 405 -14.94 3.77 2.49
CA PHE A 405 -14.18 2.77 3.24
C PHE A 405 -13.32 3.37 4.37
N ASP A 406 -13.51 4.65 4.69
CA ASP A 406 -12.71 5.38 5.68
C ASP A 406 -13.55 6.48 6.33
N ARG A 407 -13.06 7.10 7.39
CA ARG A 407 -13.82 8.08 8.19
C ARG A 407 -13.91 9.48 7.57
N TRP A 408 -13.21 9.74 6.47
CA TRP A 408 -13.04 11.08 5.92
C TRP A 408 -14.30 11.57 5.21
N THR A 409 -14.79 12.75 5.60
CA THR A 409 -15.94 13.39 4.96
C THR A 409 -15.52 14.35 3.84
N GLN A 410 -16.48 14.79 3.01
CA GLN A 410 -16.21 15.87 2.06
C GLN A 410 -15.82 17.18 2.75
N ASP A 411 -16.36 17.44 3.94
CA ASP A 411 -15.99 18.62 4.75
C ASP A 411 -14.51 18.53 5.19
N ASP A 412 -14.05 17.35 5.60
CA ASP A 412 -12.64 17.11 5.92
C ASP A 412 -11.75 17.26 4.68
N TYR A 413 -12.17 16.72 3.54
CA TYR A 413 -11.45 16.81 2.27
C TYR A 413 -11.21 18.27 1.84
N TYR A 414 -12.28 19.07 1.78
CA TYR A 414 -12.19 20.45 1.34
C TYR A 414 -11.55 21.35 2.39
N GLY A 415 -11.78 21.10 3.69
CA GLY A 415 -11.08 21.78 4.77
C GLY A 415 -9.57 21.51 4.74
N TRP A 416 -9.15 20.28 4.45
CA TRP A 416 -7.74 19.91 4.28
C TRP A 416 -7.11 20.57 3.06
N ALA A 417 -7.76 20.50 1.90
CA ALA A 417 -7.29 21.19 0.70
C ALA A 417 -7.14 22.70 0.93
N ASP A 418 -8.00 23.29 1.77
CA ASP A 418 -7.98 24.71 2.10
C ASP A 418 -6.74 25.14 2.93
N VAL A 419 -6.03 24.21 3.57
CA VAL A 419 -4.73 24.48 4.19
C VAL A 419 -3.74 25.03 3.15
N PHE A 420 -3.83 24.56 1.91
CA PHE A 420 -2.91 24.90 0.81
C PHE A 420 -3.41 26.03 -0.09
N SER A 421 -4.56 26.66 0.21
CA SER A 421 -5.23 27.61 -0.70
C SER A 421 -4.58 28.98 -0.80
N ARG A 422 -3.63 29.30 0.10
CA ARG A 422 -2.84 30.55 0.05
C ARG A 422 -1.52 30.42 -0.70
N LEU A 423 -1.15 29.22 -1.15
CA LEU A 423 0.07 29.01 -1.91
C LEU A 423 -0.13 29.43 -3.37
N ASP A 424 0.66 30.42 -3.81
CA ASP A 424 0.66 30.97 -5.15
C ASP A 424 2.10 31.11 -5.69
N TYR A 425 2.26 31.56 -6.94
CA TYR A 425 3.54 31.66 -7.62
C TYR A 425 3.72 33.01 -8.30
N LYS A 426 4.87 33.64 -8.07
CA LYS A 426 5.39 34.68 -8.96
C LYS A 426 6.28 34.01 -10.02
N ILE A 427 5.81 33.97 -11.26
CA ILE A 427 6.58 33.46 -12.39
C ILE A 427 7.63 34.50 -12.77
N ILE A 428 8.91 34.15 -12.64
CA ILE A 428 10.03 34.99 -13.12
C ILE A 428 10.25 34.74 -14.60
N GLU A 429 10.26 33.46 -14.99
CA GLU A 429 10.40 33.04 -16.38
C GLU A 429 9.65 31.73 -16.63
N ASN A 430 8.98 31.64 -17.80
CA ASN A 430 8.45 30.37 -18.28
C ASN A 430 8.51 30.28 -19.82
N LYS A 431 9.60 29.71 -20.33
CA LYS A 431 9.91 29.51 -21.75
C LYS A 431 9.36 28.17 -22.27
N ARG A 432 8.05 27.95 -22.15
CA ARG A 432 7.41 26.74 -22.71
C ARG A 432 7.72 26.61 -24.20
N ARG A 433 8.11 25.40 -24.60
CA ARG A 433 8.36 25.04 -26.00
C ARG A 433 7.05 24.75 -26.70
N ASP A 434 6.19 23.98 -26.05
CA ASP A 434 4.83 23.72 -26.51
C ASP A 434 3.85 24.62 -25.74
N LYS A 435 3.28 25.61 -26.43
CA LYS A 435 2.32 26.54 -25.82
C LYS A 435 1.00 25.84 -25.42
N ASN A 436 0.71 24.67 -25.98
CA ASN A 436 -0.47 23.87 -25.66
C ASN A 436 -0.24 22.94 -24.45
N ASP A 437 1.02 22.64 -24.11
CA ASP A 437 1.35 21.87 -22.91
C ASP A 437 1.34 22.78 -21.68
N MET A 438 0.16 22.91 -21.06
CA MET A 438 -0.01 23.72 -19.84
C MET A 438 0.72 23.16 -18.61
N HIS A 439 1.20 21.91 -18.67
CA HIS A 439 1.96 21.29 -17.60
C HIS A 439 3.47 21.50 -17.77
N GLU A 440 3.94 21.87 -18.96
CA GLU A 440 5.36 22.20 -19.17
C GLU A 440 5.70 23.50 -18.45
N PHE A 441 6.81 23.48 -17.71
CA PHE A 441 7.37 24.68 -17.12
C PHE A 441 8.88 24.70 -17.33
N ILE A 442 9.40 25.79 -17.89
CA ILE A 442 10.84 25.96 -18.16
C ILE A 442 11.26 27.34 -17.69
N GLY A 443 11.90 27.44 -16.53
CA GLY A 443 12.30 28.72 -15.96
C GLY A 443 12.03 28.82 -14.46
N GLU A 444 12.33 29.97 -13.87
CA GLU A 444 12.24 30.16 -12.43
C GLU A 444 10.86 30.66 -12.00
N GLN A 445 10.41 30.21 -10.83
CA GLN A 445 9.27 30.78 -10.12
C GLN A 445 9.57 30.91 -8.63
N ILE A 446 8.89 31.85 -7.99
CA ILE A 446 8.94 32.05 -6.54
C ILE A 446 7.62 31.56 -5.96
N VAL A 447 7.69 30.56 -5.07
CA VAL A 447 6.55 30.11 -4.28
C VAL A 447 6.31 31.13 -3.18
N LEU A 448 5.07 31.60 -3.03
CA LEU A 448 4.71 32.60 -2.02
C LEU A 448 3.39 32.23 -1.34
N VAL A 449 3.16 32.80 -0.16
CA VAL A 449 1.92 32.65 0.60
C VAL A 449 1.18 33.98 0.56
N THR A 450 -0.04 33.97 0.02
CA THR A 450 -0.93 35.13 -0.04
C THR A 450 -1.64 35.36 1.29
N GLU A 451 -2.13 36.58 1.52
CA GLU A 451 -2.90 36.90 2.74
C GLU A 451 -4.29 36.22 2.75
N THR A 452 -4.90 36.08 1.58
CA THR A 452 -6.24 35.52 1.37
C THR A 452 -6.22 34.37 0.38
N GLY A 453 -7.06 33.37 0.60
CA GLY A 453 -7.21 32.22 -0.28
C GLY A 453 -8.18 31.22 0.33
N SER A 454 -9.06 30.66 -0.51
CA SER A 454 -9.97 29.58 -0.15
C SER A 454 -10.17 28.59 -1.30
N VAL A 455 -10.35 27.31 -1.00
CA VAL A 455 -10.94 26.34 -1.94
C VAL A 455 -12.46 26.56 -2.01
N ASN A 456 -13.04 26.36 -3.20
CA ASN A 456 -14.50 26.33 -3.38
C ASN A 456 -15.03 24.90 -3.17
N ASP A 457 -16.13 24.78 -2.43
CA ASP A 457 -16.86 23.53 -2.26
C ASP A 457 -17.89 23.37 -3.38
N PRO A 458 -17.75 22.38 -4.28
CA PRO A 458 -18.67 22.17 -5.41
C PRO A 458 -20.10 21.85 -5.00
N ARG A 459 -20.37 21.46 -3.75
CA ARG A 459 -21.73 21.18 -3.26
C ARG A 459 -22.51 22.46 -2.98
N THR A 460 -21.82 23.51 -2.56
CA THR A 460 -22.42 24.78 -2.13
C THR A 460 -22.10 25.95 -3.06
N ASP A 461 -21.15 25.75 -3.98
CA ASP A 461 -20.56 26.78 -4.85
C ASP A 461 -20.03 27.99 -4.07
N LYS A 462 -19.54 27.73 -2.85
CA LYS A 462 -19.02 28.75 -1.93
C LYS A 462 -17.61 28.42 -1.45
N PRO A 463 -16.81 29.44 -1.10
CA PRO A 463 -15.51 29.23 -0.49
C PRO A 463 -15.65 28.59 0.89
N VAL A 464 -14.84 27.56 1.16
CA VAL A 464 -14.80 26.80 2.42
C VAL A 464 -14.43 27.69 3.62
N ASN A 465 -13.42 28.57 3.47
CA ASN A 465 -12.91 29.50 4.48
C ASN A 465 -12.66 28.87 5.87
N SER A 466 -12.34 27.59 5.90
CA SER A 466 -12.24 26.78 7.12
C SER A 466 -11.10 25.76 6.96
N PRO A 467 -9.83 26.23 6.83
CA PRO A 467 -8.68 25.36 6.67
C PRO A 467 -8.56 24.44 7.88
N ARG A 468 -8.50 23.14 7.67
CA ARG A 468 -8.55 22.14 8.76
C ARG A 468 -7.54 21.04 8.52
N LEU A 469 -6.73 20.74 9.54
CA LEU A 469 -5.84 19.59 9.53
C LEU A 469 -6.66 18.30 9.68
N LEU A 470 -6.22 17.20 9.05
CA LEU A 470 -7.00 15.96 9.07
C LEU A 470 -7.22 15.44 10.50
N GLY A 471 -8.47 15.22 10.87
CA GLY A 471 -8.85 14.75 12.21
C GLY A 471 -8.81 15.82 13.30
N ALA A 472 -8.50 17.08 12.98
CA ALA A 472 -8.61 18.18 13.94
C ALA A 472 -10.09 18.55 14.18
N ALA A 473 -10.47 18.72 15.45
CA ALA A 473 -11.84 19.07 15.82
C ALA A 473 -12.26 20.48 15.38
N GLN A 474 -11.30 21.39 15.24
CA GLN A 474 -11.52 22.78 14.87
C GLN A 474 -10.62 23.19 13.70
N PRO A 475 -11.07 24.11 12.83
CA PRO A 475 -10.20 24.67 11.79
C PRO A 475 -9.08 25.51 12.39
N LEU A 476 -8.02 25.70 11.60
CA LEU A 476 -6.93 26.62 11.89
C LEU A 476 -7.46 28.06 11.93
N ALA A 477 -6.88 28.87 12.81
CA ALA A 477 -7.25 30.28 12.90
C ALA A 477 -6.86 31.03 11.62
N VAL A 478 -7.67 32.00 11.20
CA VAL A 478 -7.49 32.74 9.93
C VAL A 478 -6.12 33.40 9.80
N LYS A 479 -5.57 33.92 10.90
CA LYS A 479 -4.26 34.60 10.95
C LYS A 479 -3.07 33.67 11.18
N GLN A 480 -3.32 32.39 11.41
CA GLN A 480 -2.25 31.42 11.68
C GLN A 480 -1.51 31.09 10.38
N ASP A 481 -0.20 30.86 10.48
CA ASP A 481 0.59 30.34 9.37
C ASP A 481 0.18 28.88 9.11
N ARG A 482 -0.50 28.66 7.98
CA ARG A 482 -1.08 27.36 7.62
C ARG A 482 -0.01 26.31 7.34
N LEU A 483 1.08 26.69 6.67
CA LEU A 483 2.15 25.75 6.30
C LEU A 483 3.00 25.39 7.49
N GLN A 484 3.33 26.37 8.34
CA GLN A 484 4.04 26.13 9.58
C GLN A 484 3.23 25.20 10.50
N SER A 485 1.93 25.46 10.63
CA SER A 485 1.02 24.62 11.42
C SER A 485 0.89 23.21 10.86
N LEU A 486 0.85 23.07 9.52
CA LEU A 486 0.88 21.77 8.85
C LEU A 486 2.18 21.02 9.15
N GLY A 487 3.33 21.67 9.00
CA GLY A 487 4.64 21.09 9.27
C GLY A 487 4.77 20.63 10.72
N ASP A 488 4.38 21.48 11.69
CA ASP A 488 4.36 21.11 13.11
C ASP A 488 3.42 19.94 13.40
N TRP A 489 2.20 19.97 12.86
CA TRP A 489 1.21 18.92 13.10
C TRP A 489 1.61 17.58 12.47
N LEU A 490 2.14 17.57 11.25
CA LEU A 490 2.58 16.34 10.58
C LEU A 490 3.70 15.62 11.35
N THR A 491 4.56 16.37 12.03
CA THR A 491 5.89 15.88 12.42
C THR A 491 6.10 15.73 13.92
N ARG A 492 5.34 16.46 14.77
CA ARG A 492 5.55 16.42 16.23
C ARG A 492 4.74 15.34 16.95
N ASP A 493 3.45 15.21 16.64
CA ASP A 493 2.52 14.37 17.43
C ASP A 493 1.61 13.50 16.55
N ASN A 494 2.01 13.26 15.30
CA ASN A 494 1.18 12.51 14.35
C ASN A 494 1.58 11.04 14.28
N ARG A 495 0.82 10.19 14.97
CA ARG A 495 1.04 8.74 14.95
C ARG A 495 0.89 8.12 13.56
N LEU A 496 -0.01 8.66 12.74
CA LEU A 496 -0.23 8.14 11.38
C LEU A 496 0.96 8.45 10.46
N PHE A 497 1.60 9.60 10.63
CA PHE A 497 2.87 9.91 9.97
C PHE A 497 3.92 8.84 10.30
N ALA A 498 4.22 8.61 11.58
CA ALA A 498 5.21 7.60 11.98
C ALA A 498 4.93 6.22 11.36
N LYS A 499 3.68 5.76 11.44
CA LYS A 499 3.23 4.48 10.84
C LYS A 499 3.40 4.42 9.33
N ALA A 500 2.96 5.45 8.61
CA ALA A 500 3.08 5.49 7.15
C ALA A 500 4.54 5.45 6.70
N GLN A 501 5.41 6.18 7.40
CA GLN A 501 6.82 6.24 7.07
C GLN A 501 7.55 4.92 7.36
N VAL A 502 7.35 4.30 8.53
CA VAL A 502 7.97 2.98 8.82
C VAL A 502 7.44 1.89 7.90
N ASN A 503 6.16 1.94 7.53
CA ASN A 503 5.57 0.99 6.59
C ASN A 503 6.20 1.10 5.19
N ARG A 504 6.50 2.33 4.73
CA ARG A 504 7.19 2.55 3.46
C ARG A 504 8.64 2.03 3.50
N ILE A 505 9.37 2.30 4.58
CA ILE A 505 10.74 1.76 4.79
C ILE A 505 10.69 0.23 4.78
N TRP A 506 9.75 -0.35 5.52
CA TRP A 506 9.51 -1.80 5.56
C TRP A 506 9.24 -2.36 4.17
N ALA A 507 8.32 -1.78 3.40
CA ALA A 507 7.99 -2.26 2.06
C ALA A 507 9.19 -2.21 1.09
N HIS A 508 10.01 -1.16 1.17
CA HIS A 508 11.21 -1.08 0.33
C HIS A 508 12.22 -2.18 0.63
N LEU A 509 12.33 -2.66 1.88
CA LEU A 509 13.24 -3.74 2.27
C LEU A 509 12.62 -5.15 2.14
N MET A 510 11.36 -5.29 2.55
CA MET A 510 10.67 -6.59 2.65
C MET A 510 9.84 -6.93 1.41
N GLY A 511 9.68 -5.99 0.46
CA GLY A 511 8.90 -6.19 -0.77
C GLY A 511 7.42 -5.90 -0.63
N ARG A 512 6.87 -6.05 0.58
CA ARG A 512 5.45 -5.83 0.88
C ARG A 512 5.31 -5.07 2.20
N GLY A 513 4.51 -4.00 2.19
CA GLY A 513 4.19 -3.23 3.40
C GLY A 513 3.41 -4.06 4.44
N LEU A 514 3.54 -3.71 5.71
CA LEU A 514 2.65 -4.20 6.76
C LEU A 514 1.21 -3.77 6.48
N VAL A 515 1.02 -2.53 6.03
CA VAL A 515 -0.17 -2.09 5.29
C VAL A 515 0.18 -2.09 3.81
N ASP A 516 -0.63 -2.76 2.99
CA ASP A 516 -0.41 -2.84 1.56
C ASP A 516 -1.74 -2.58 0.82
N PRO A 517 -1.78 -1.65 -0.16
CA PRO A 517 -0.69 -0.79 -0.62
C PRO A 517 -0.10 0.13 0.47
N VAL A 518 1.17 0.52 0.31
CA VAL A 518 1.96 1.22 1.34
C VAL A 518 1.41 2.57 1.79
N ASP A 519 0.54 3.16 0.97
CA ASP A 519 -0.07 4.47 1.11
C ASP A 519 -1.61 4.40 1.24
N ASP A 520 -2.16 3.27 1.73
CA ASP A 520 -3.60 3.04 1.88
C ASP A 520 -3.99 2.61 3.33
N PHE A 521 -3.65 3.47 4.29
CA PHE A 521 -4.04 3.36 5.70
C PHE A 521 -5.50 3.75 5.89
N ARG A 522 -6.34 2.75 6.13
CA ARG A 522 -7.74 2.92 6.52
C ARG A 522 -8.20 1.76 7.38
N ALA A 523 -9.28 1.94 8.13
CA ALA A 523 -9.82 0.89 9.00
C ALA A 523 -10.17 -0.41 8.24
N THR A 524 -10.46 -0.30 6.94
CA THR A 524 -10.80 -1.42 6.06
C THR A 524 -9.61 -2.08 5.38
N ASN A 525 -8.39 -1.57 5.62
CA ASN A 525 -7.14 -2.14 5.17
C ASN A 525 -6.16 -2.19 6.36
N PRO A 526 -6.42 -3.04 7.37
CA PRO A 526 -5.57 -3.13 8.55
C PRO A 526 -4.19 -3.69 8.19
N ALA A 527 -3.19 -3.40 9.03
CA ALA A 527 -1.88 -3.98 8.88
C ALA A 527 -1.91 -5.52 9.07
N SER A 528 -1.08 -6.25 8.34
CA SER A 528 -0.87 -7.70 8.51
C SER A 528 -0.35 -8.05 9.90
N HIS A 529 0.44 -7.15 10.51
CA HIS A 529 0.95 -7.23 11.88
C HIS A 529 0.74 -5.89 12.61
N PRO A 530 -0.46 -5.63 13.16
CA PRO A 530 -0.77 -4.34 13.79
C PRO A 530 0.14 -4.00 14.97
N ALA A 531 0.45 -4.99 15.83
CA ALA A 531 1.34 -4.79 16.98
C ALA A 531 2.78 -4.43 16.55
N LEU A 532 3.29 -5.11 15.53
CA LEU A 532 4.60 -4.80 14.96
C LEU A 532 4.65 -3.37 14.38
N LEU A 533 3.62 -2.99 13.62
CA LEU A 533 3.54 -1.64 13.05
C LEU A 533 3.54 -0.55 14.14
N GLU A 534 2.81 -0.75 15.23
CA GLU A 534 2.85 0.17 16.37
C GLU A 534 4.25 0.25 16.96
N GLN A 535 4.87 -0.91 17.21
CA GLN A 535 6.17 -0.95 17.85
C GLN A 535 7.28 -0.33 16.99
N LEU A 536 7.25 -0.54 15.68
CA LEU A 536 8.15 0.13 14.75
C LEU A 536 7.91 1.65 14.73
N ALA A 537 6.65 2.09 14.80
CA ALA A 537 6.34 3.51 14.89
C ALA A 537 6.83 4.13 16.22
N ASP A 538 6.78 3.39 17.33
CA ASP A 538 7.34 3.82 18.62
C ASP A 538 8.86 3.97 18.55
N GLU A 539 9.56 2.96 18.01
CA GLU A 539 11.01 3.00 17.82
C GLU A 539 11.43 4.13 16.87
N PHE A 540 10.64 4.38 15.82
CA PHE A 540 10.93 5.46 14.89
C PHE A 540 10.82 6.83 15.55
N VAL A 541 9.79 7.05 16.38
CA VAL A 541 9.66 8.30 17.15
C VAL A 541 10.78 8.39 18.21
N ALA A 542 11.09 7.30 18.92
CA ALA A 542 12.12 7.26 19.95
C ALA A 542 13.53 7.53 19.40
N SER A 543 13.80 7.08 18.18
CA SER A 543 15.07 7.37 17.48
C SER A 543 15.16 8.79 16.92
N GLY A 544 14.12 9.62 17.08
CA GLY A 544 14.06 10.96 16.50
C GLY A 544 13.86 10.93 14.99
N TYR A 545 13.01 10.02 14.49
CA TYR A 545 12.71 9.83 13.07
C TYR A 545 13.93 9.47 12.21
N ASP A 546 14.89 8.72 12.77
CA ASP A 546 16.09 8.26 12.07
C ASP A 546 15.78 7.07 11.14
N VAL A 547 15.89 7.32 9.83
CA VAL A 547 15.63 6.31 8.79
C VAL A 547 16.67 5.19 8.82
N LYS A 548 17.96 5.50 9.04
CA LYS A 548 19.02 4.48 9.09
C LYS A 548 18.84 3.57 10.30
N THR A 549 18.36 4.07 11.44
CA THR A 549 18.01 3.23 12.61
C THR A 549 16.92 2.22 12.27
N MET A 550 15.87 2.63 11.55
CA MET A 550 14.83 1.68 11.09
C MET A 550 15.37 0.64 10.12
N ILE A 551 16.20 1.06 9.16
CA ILE A 551 16.83 0.15 8.20
C ILE A 551 17.74 -0.86 8.92
N ARG A 552 18.52 -0.44 9.92
CA ARG A 552 19.33 -1.33 10.76
C ARG A 552 18.47 -2.35 11.46
N LEU A 553 17.40 -1.90 12.13
CA LEU A 553 16.51 -2.79 12.88
C LEU A 553 15.91 -3.86 11.97
N ILE A 554 15.41 -3.48 10.80
CA ILE A 554 14.82 -4.39 9.82
C ILE A 554 15.87 -5.36 9.26
N THR A 555 16.99 -4.86 8.75
CA THR A 555 18.02 -5.71 8.12
C THR A 555 18.75 -6.63 9.09
N ALA A 556 18.81 -6.26 10.37
CA ALA A 556 19.36 -7.11 11.43
C ALA A 556 18.37 -8.18 11.94
N SER A 557 17.08 -8.11 11.60
CA SER A 557 16.08 -9.13 12.00
C SER A 557 16.37 -10.49 11.34
N ARG A 558 16.02 -11.58 12.02
CA ARG A 558 15.95 -12.91 11.39
C ARG A 558 14.92 -12.94 10.28
N THR A 559 13.78 -12.25 10.42
CA THR A 559 12.74 -12.15 9.38
C THR A 559 13.30 -11.64 8.05
N TYR A 560 14.11 -10.57 8.05
CA TYR A 560 14.77 -10.09 6.83
C TYR A 560 15.82 -11.06 6.29
N GLN A 561 16.41 -11.88 7.15
CA GLN A 561 17.51 -12.80 6.85
C GLN A 561 17.06 -14.22 6.47
N LEU A 562 15.75 -14.50 6.44
CA LEU A 562 15.22 -15.80 6.02
C LEU A 562 15.57 -16.10 4.55
N SER A 563 15.66 -17.38 4.21
CA SER A 563 15.75 -17.87 2.83
C SER A 563 14.45 -17.59 2.08
N SER A 564 14.54 -17.54 0.76
CA SER A 564 13.38 -17.59 -0.12
C SER A 564 12.86 -19.00 -0.37
N ASP A 565 13.65 -20.02 -0.02
CA ASP A 565 13.26 -21.42 -0.19
C ASP A 565 12.19 -21.76 0.84
N THR A 566 11.03 -22.18 0.36
CA THR A 566 9.88 -22.50 1.21
C THR A 566 9.97 -23.91 1.78
N ASN A 567 9.22 -24.13 2.85
CA ASN A 567 8.95 -25.44 3.44
C ASN A 567 7.45 -25.77 3.29
N GLU A 568 7.05 -26.98 3.67
CA GLU A 568 5.67 -27.46 3.51
C GLU A 568 4.62 -26.58 4.21
N THR A 569 5.01 -25.87 5.27
CA THR A 569 4.07 -25.08 6.07
C THR A 569 3.89 -23.64 5.57
N ASN A 570 4.82 -23.16 4.75
CA ASN A 570 4.88 -21.74 4.36
C ASN A 570 4.88 -21.49 2.84
N ALA A 571 4.73 -22.53 2.03
CA ALA A 571 4.75 -22.45 0.56
C ALA A 571 3.75 -21.44 -0.02
N ASP A 572 2.58 -21.29 0.59
CA ASP A 572 1.51 -20.37 0.14
C ASP A 572 1.49 -19.03 0.90
N ASP A 573 2.46 -18.78 1.79
CA ASP A 573 2.46 -17.58 2.62
C ASP A 573 3.17 -16.39 1.94
N GLU A 574 2.40 -15.42 1.46
CA GLU A 574 2.95 -14.18 0.88
C GLU A 574 2.77 -12.94 1.78
N VAL A 575 2.17 -13.10 2.96
CA VAL A 575 1.71 -11.97 3.79
C VAL A 575 2.34 -11.96 5.19
N ASN A 576 2.74 -13.13 5.70
CA ASN A 576 3.20 -13.27 7.09
C ASN A 576 4.72 -13.24 7.26
N TYR A 577 5.48 -13.01 6.19
CA TYR A 577 6.94 -12.92 6.22
C TYR A 577 7.60 -14.18 6.79
N SER A 578 7.00 -15.36 6.56
CA SER A 578 7.61 -16.66 6.89
C SER A 578 8.84 -16.99 6.06
N HIS A 579 9.04 -16.30 4.94
CA HIS A 579 10.18 -16.43 4.07
C HIS A 579 10.33 -15.13 3.28
N VAL A 580 11.45 -14.98 2.59
CA VAL A 580 11.63 -13.84 1.70
C VAL A 580 11.00 -14.15 0.34
N VAL A 581 9.99 -13.37 -0.04
CA VAL A 581 9.38 -13.47 -1.37
C VAL A 581 10.35 -12.90 -2.41
N PRO A 582 10.81 -13.70 -3.40
CA PRO A 582 11.69 -13.20 -4.44
C PRO A 582 11.02 -12.09 -5.26
N ARG A 583 11.74 -11.01 -5.52
CA ARG A 583 11.26 -9.88 -6.31
C ARG A 583 12.25 -9.49 -7.39
N ARG A 584 11.77 -8.97 -8.52
CA ARG A 584 12.65 -8.47 -9.57
C ARG A 584 13.44 -7.24 -9.08
N MET A 585 14.69 -7.13 -9.50
CA MET A 585 15.44 -5.87 -9.36
C MET A 585 14.72 -4.71 -10.05
N THR A 586 14.75 -3.53 -9.44
CA THR A 586 14.24 -2.29 -10.06
C THR A 586 14.97 -2.00 -11.37
N ALA A 587 14.38 -1.15 -12.22
CA ALA A 587 14.98 -0.77 -13.51
C ALA A 587 16.42 -0.26 -13.36
N GLU A 588 16.65 0.60 -12.36
CA GLU A 588 17.95 1.19 -12.06
C GLU A 588 18.95 0.13 -11.56
N GLN A 589 18.54 -0.72 -10.60
CA GLN A 589 19.37 -1.84 -10.13
C GLN A 589 19.74 -2.80 -11.26
N MET A 590 18.79 -3.14 -12.13
CA MET A 590 19.03 -4.04 -13.25
C MET A 590 20.04 -3.46 -14.24
N ALA A 591 19.88 -2.19 -14.62
CA ALA A 591 20.80 -1.51 -15.53
C ALA A 591 22.22 -1.44 -14.93
N ASP A 592 22.33 -1.02 -13.67
CA ASP A 592 23.62 -0.91 -12.97
C ASP A 592 24.28 -2.28 -12.77
N ALA A 593 23.50 -3.32 -12.44
CA ALA A 593 24.00 -4.69 -12.34
C ALA A 593 24.56 -5.21 -13.67
N LEU A 594 23.88 -4.94 -14.79
CA LEU A 594 24.36 -5.29 -16.12
C LEU A 594 25.68 -4.59 -16.45
N HIS A 595 25.82 -3.30 -16.11
CA HIS A 595 27.07 -2.56 -16.27
C HIS A 595 28.21 -3.15 -15.43
N GLN A 596 27.92 -3.54 -14.18
CA GLN A 596 28.89 -4.15 -13.28
C GLN A 596 29.39 -5.52 -13.77
N VAL A 597 28.47 -6.36 -14.25
CA VAL A 597 28.81 -7.67 -14.82
C VAL A 597 29.65 -7.51 -16.08
N ALA A 598 29.21 -6.66 -17.01
CA ALA A 598 29.95 -6.41 -18.24
C ALA A 598 31.27 -5.66 -17.99
N GLY A 599 31.42 -4.93 -16.88
CA GLY A 599 32.60 -4.10 -16.60
C GLY A 599 32.72 -2.87 -17.50
N VAL A 600 31.61 -2.44 -18.11
CA VAL A 600 31.52 -1.27 -18.99
C VAL A 600 30.20 -0.54 -18.74
N ALA A 601 30.23 0.79 -18.79
CA ALA A 601 29.04 1.62 -18.56
C ALA A 601 28.36 2.07 -19.87
N SER A 602 27.04 2.16 -19.85
CA SER A 602 26.27 2.83 -20.91
C SER A 602 26.21 4.34 -20.71
N GLN A 603 25.75 5.03 -21.75
CA GLN A 603 25.51 6.47 -21.75
C GLN A 603 24.02 6.74 -21.53
N PHE A 604 23.69 7.59 -20.56
CA PHE A 604 22.34 8.11 -20.34
C PHE A 604 22.21 9.51 -20.94
N SER A 605 21.01 9.87 -21.42
CA SER A 605 20.80 11.19 -22.06
C SER A 605 21.04 12.33 -21.07
N GLY A 606 21.97 13.23 -21.40
CA GLY A 606 22.25 14.42 -20.58
C GLY A 606 23.12 14.20 -19.34
N TYR A 607 23.75 13.03 -19.20
CA TYR A 607 24.69 12.70 -18.11
C TYR A 607 26.07 12.33 -18.68
N ASP A 608 27.10 12.24 -17.84
CA ASP A 608 28.42 11.80 -18.27
C ASP A 608 28.49 10.27 -18.36
N LYS A 609 29.37 9.74 -19.22
CA LYS A 609 29.62 8.30 -19.32
C LYS A 609 30.12 7.77 -17.97
N GLY A 610 29.52 6.68 -17.49
CA GLY A 610 29.84 6.10 -16.18
C GLY A 610 28.91 6.54 -15.05
N THR A 611 27.99 7.47 -15.30
CA THR A 611 26.90 7.77 -14.36
C THR A 611 26.03 6.53 -14.17
N ARG A 612 25.79 6.15 -12.91
CA ARG A 612 24.89 5.02 -12.59
C ARG A 612 23.43 5.40 -12.85
N ALA A 613 22.61 4.43 -13.19
CA ALA A 613 21.17 4.61 -13.30
C ALA A 613 20.57 5.13 -11.97
N ALA A 614 21.10 4.67 -10.84
CA ALA A 614 20.72 5.15 -9.51
C ALA A 614 20.97 6.66 -9.28
N GLN A 615 21.85 7.29 -10.08
CA GLN A 615 22.25 8.70 -9.93
C GLN A 615 21.47 9.64 -10.86
N ILE A 616 20.58 9.11 -11.70
CA ILE A 616 19.82 9.92 -12.66
C ILE A 616 18.73 10.68 -11.91
N ALA A 617 18.94 12.00 -11.78
CA ALA A 617 18.16 12.87 -10.92
C ALA A 617 16.66 12.92 -11.28
N GLY A 618 16.35 12.98 -12.57
CA GLY A 618 14.98 13.13 -13.06
C GLY A 618 14.66 12.26 -14.27
N VAL A 619 13.38 12.27 -14.63
CA VAL A 619 12.89 11.68 -15.88
C VAL A 619 12.88 12.78 -16.95
N PRO A 620 13.70 12.67 -18.01
CA PRO A 620 13.71 13.67 -19.06
C PRO A 620 12.39 13.62 -19.85
N LYS A 621 11.89 14.79 -20.25
CA LYS A 621 10.72 14.86 -21.16
C LYS A 621 11.11 14.25 -22.51
N GLN A 622 10.33 13.28 -23.00
CA GLN A 622 10.50 12.76 -24.37
C GLN A 622 10.36 13.91 -25.38
N ARG A 623 11.45 14.21 -26.09
CA ARG A 623 11.49 15.31 -27.07
C ARG A 623 10.82 14.86 -28.36
N ARG A 624 9.81 15.59 -28.83
CA ARG A 624 9.29 15.45 -30.20
C ARG A 624 10.33 16.04 -31.16
N GLY A 625 11.14 15.20 -31.80
CA GLY A 625 12.19 15.60 -32.75
C GLY A 625 13.55 15.99 -32.14
N GLY A 626 13.83 15.64 -30.88
CA GLY A 626 15.15 15.80 -30.26
C GLY A 626 16.02 14.53 -30.35
N GLU A 627 17.21 14.54 -29.75
CA GLU A 627 18.03 13.33 -29.58
C GLU A 627 17.18 12.17 -29.05
N ALA A 628 17.21 11.04 -29.77
CA ALA A 628 16.48 9.85 -29.37
C ALA A 628 16.97 9.39 -27.99
N ALA A 629 16.03 9.00 -27.13
CA ALA A 629 16.35 8.36 -25.85
C ALA A 629 17.37 7.24 -26.09
N THR A 630 18.45 7.21 -25.30
CA THR A 630 19.48 6.19 -25.52
C THR A 630 18.90 4.80 -25.28
N THR A 631 19.59 3.78 -25.75
CA THR A 631 19.24 2.39 -25.46
C THR A 631 19.11 2.12 -23.95
N ALA A 632 19.92 2.80 -23.12
CA ALA A 632 19.85 2.68 -21.67
C ALA A 632 18.61 3.38 -21.08
N ASP A 633 18.23 4.55 -21.61
CA ASP A 633 17.00 5.24 -21.20
C ASP A 633 15.74 4.41 -21.54
N GLN A 634 15.70 3.84 -22.74
CA GLN A 634 14.60 2.97 -23.18
C GLN A 634 14.50 1.70 -22.34
N PHE A 635 15.63 1.15 -21.91
CA PHE A 635 15.68 0.02 -21.00
C PHE A 635 15.05 0.39 -19.64
N LEU A 636 15.41 1.53 -19.05
CA LEU A 636 14.84 1.96 -17.77
C LEU A 636 13.32 2.07 -17.82
N ILE A 637 12.78 2.68 -18.88
CA ILE A 637 11.33 2.80 -19.10
C ILE A 637 10.71 1.41 -19.23
N SER A 638 11.30 0.54 -20.06
CA SER A 638 10.78 -0.80 -20.31
C SER A 638 10.76 -1.68 -19.07
N PHE A 639 11.66 -1.45 -18.10
CA PHE A 639 11.76 -2.18 -16.83
C PHE A 639 10.95 -1.56 -15.67
N GLY A 640 10.11 -0.56 -15.96
CA GLY A 640 9.16 -0.01 -15.00
C GLY A 640 9.70 1.14 -14.15
N ARG A 641 10.72 1.88 -14.62
CA ARG A 641 11.06 3.18 -14.03
C ARG A 641 9.85 4.12 -14.14
N PRO A 642 9.36 4.69 -13.03
CA PRO A 642 8.19 5.54 -13.06
C PRO A 642 8.46 6.83 -13.84
N PRO A 643 7.46 7.39 -14.56
CA PRO A 643 7.58 8.71 -15.15
C PRO A 643 7.51 9.83 -14.09
N ARG A 644 7.08 9.49 -12.86
CA ARG A 644 6.96 10.38 -11.68
C ARG A 644 5.91 11.47 -11.88
N GLU A 645 4.80 11.12 -12.54
CA GLU A 645 3.69 12.03 -12.79
C GLU A 645 2.67 12.03 -11.66
N LEU A 646 2.69 11.04 -10.76
CA LEU A 646 1.79 10.89 -9.62
C LEU A 646 2.55 10.95 -8.29
N ALA A 647 1.87 11.41 -7.23
CA ALA A 647 2.42 11.44 -5.87
C ALA A 647 2.11 10.13 -5.12
N CYS A 648 2.53 9.00 -5.68
CA CYS A 648 2.31 7.67 -5.11
C CYS A 648 3.50 6.75 -5.40
N ASP A 649 3.62 5.67 -4.61
CA ASP A 649 4.55 4.57 -4.89
C ASP A 649 4.05 3.66 -6.04
N CYS A 650 2.85 3.94 -6.57
CA CYS A 650 2.08 3.07 -7.48
C CYS A 650 2.47 3.13 -8.96
N GLU A 651 3.20 4.17 -9.41
CA GLU A 651 3.68 4.25 -10.80
C GLU A 651 4.83 3.29 -11.11
N ARG A 652 5.59 2.90 -10.07
CA ARG A 652 6.71 1.98 -10.23
C ARG A 652 6.18 0.56 -10.34
N SER A 653 6.51 -0.12 -11.44
CA SER A 653 6.21 -1.54 -11.61
C SER A 653 7.48 -2.35 -11.46
N ASN A 654 7.51 -3.20 -10.43
CA ASN A 654 8.55 -4.23 -10.25
C ASN A 654 8.04 -5.62 -10.68
N GLU A 655 6.85 -5.69 -11.28
CA GLU A 655 6.28 -6.92 -11.77
C GLU A 655 7.14 -7.56 -12.86
N THR A 656 6.97 -8.86 -13.05
CA THR A 656 7.56 -9.60 -14.16
C THR A 656 6.62 -9.57 -15.36
N ALA A 657 7.12 -9.12 -16.51
CA ALA A 657 6.36 -9.04 -17.74
C ALA A 657 7.18 -9.56 -18.92
N LEU A 658 6.51 -10.07 -19.95
CA LEU A 658 7.16 -10.73 -21.09
C LEU A 658 8.12 -9.80 -21.86
N ASN A 659 7.81 -8.50 -21.91
CA ASN A 659 8.69 -7.49 -22.50
C ASN A 659 10.05 -7.42 -21.79
N HIS A 660 10.13 -7.63 -20.47
CA HIS A 660 11.40 -7.65 -19.74
C HIS A 660 12.28 -8.80 -20.22
N THR A 661 11.70 -9.98 -20.44
CA THR A 661 12.41 -11.14 -21.00
C THR A 661 12.97 -10.82 -22.39
N PHE A 662 12.18 -10.21 -23.28
CA PHE A 662 12.68 -9.82 -24.60
C PHE A 662 13.82 -8.80 -24.54
N GLN A 663 13.78 -7.87 -23.59
CA GLN A 663 14.86 -6.91 -23.38
C GLN A 663 16.14 -7.55 -22.84
N LEU A 664 16.06 -8.62 -22.04
CA LEU A 664 17.26 -9.34 -21.56
C LEU A 664 17.83 -10.30 -22.61
N VAL A 665 16.95 -11.03 -23.31
CA VAL A 665 17.33 -12.09 -24.26
C VAL A 665 17.89 -11.49 -25.54
N SER A 666 17.19 -10.50 -26.13
CA SER A 666 17.49 -9.96 -27.46
C SER A 666 17.53 -8.43 -27.48
N GLY A 667 17.46 -7.78 -26.32
CA GLY A 667 17.42 -6.32 -26.25
C GLY A 667 18.77 -5.69 -26.59
N PRO A 668 18.76 -4.49 -27.18
CA PRO A 668 19.98 -3.83 -27.66
C PRO A 668 20.94 -3.47 -26.53
N LEU A 669 20.47 -3.20 -25.30
CA LEU A 669 21.34 -2.85 -24.17
C LEU A 669 22.26 -4.02 -23.79
N VAL A 670 21.68 -5.19 -23.58
CA VAL A 670 22.44 -6.38 -23.15
C VAL A 670 23.40 -6.81 -24.25
N ALA A 671 22.95 -6.83 -25.51
CA ALA A 671 23.78 -7.17 -26.65
C ALA A 671 25.00 -6.23 -26.79
N ASP A 672 24.79 -4.92 -26.65
CA ASP A 672 25.87 -3.93 -26.67
C ASP A 672 26.86 -4.14 -25.52
N LEU A 673 26.38 -4.28 -24.27
CA LEU A 673 27.27 -4.45 -23.11
C LEU A 673 28.16 -5.71 -23.20
N ILE A 674 27.58 -6.83 -23.64
CA ILE A 674 28.29 -8.12 -23.77
C ILE A 674 29.27 -8.11 -24.94
N SER A 675 28.91 -7.47 -26.07
CA SER A 675 29.76 -7.48 -27.26
C SER A 675 30.81 -6.37 -27.31
N ARG A 676 30.63 -5.29 -26.53
CA ARG A 676 31.51 -4.12 -26.53
C ARG A 676 32.96 -4.46 -26.19
N GLN A 677 33.88 -3.87 -26.95
CA GLN A 677 35.32 -3.99 -26.74
C GLN A 677 35.75 -3.34 -25.42
N GLY A 678 36.72 -3.96 -24.74
CA GLY A 678 37.28 -3.49 -23.46
C GLY A 678 36.43 -3.86 -22.25
N ASN A 679 35.41 -4.71 -22.44
CA ASN A 679 34.58 -5.21 -21.35
C ASN A 679 35.34 -6.24 -20.47
N ARG A 680 34.68 -6.75 -19.43
CA ARG A 680 35.28 -7.69 -18.48
C ARG A 680 35.84 -8.94 -19.15
N ILE A 681 35.19 -9.44 -20.21
CA ILE A 681 35.68 -10.61 -20.96
C ILE A 681 37.04 -10.28 -21.60
N ASP A 682 37.15 -9.12 -22.26
CA ASP A 682 38.40 -8.67 -22.87
C ASP A 682 39.51 -8.49 -21.83
N GLN A 683 39.16 -7.95 -20.65
CA GLN A 683 40.10 -7.78 -19.54
C GLN A 683 40.63 -9.13 -19.03
N MET A 684 39.77 -10.14 -18.88
CA MET A 684 40.17 -11.48 -18.45
C MET A 684 41.02 -12.22 -19.49
N ILE A 685 40.68 -12.08 -20.78
CA ILE A 685 41.45 -12.64 -21.89
C ILE A 685 42.84 -11.98 -21.97
N ALA A 686 42.90 -10.65 -21.89
CA ALA A 686 44.16 -9.92 -21.88
C ALA A 686 45.06 -10.31 -20.69
N ALA A 687 44.45 -10.59 -19.53
CA ALA A 687 45.14 -11.11 -18.35
C ALA A 687 45.52 -12.60 -18.43
N LYS A 688 45.19 -13.30 -19.54
CA LYS A 688 45.49 -14.72 -19.78
C LYS A 688 45.02 -15.66 -18.66
N LYS A 689 43.87 -15.36 -18.04
CA LYS A 689 43.29 -16.23 -17.01
C LYS A 689 42.89 -17.59 -17.61
N PRO A 690 42.99 -18.71 -16.85
CA PRO A 690 42.39 -19.98 -17.27
C PRO A 690 40.87 -19.86 -17.45
N VAL A 691 40.29 -20.60 -18.40
CA VAL A 691 38.85 -20.54 -18.73
C VAL A 691 37.99 -20.78 -17.49
N GLU A 692 38.34 -21.76 -16.66
CA GLU A 692 37.64 -22.11 -15.43
C GLU A 692 37.63 -20.95 -14.43
N GLN A 693 38.74 -20.20 -14.34
CA GLN A 693 38.81 -19.01 -13.49
C GLN A 693 38.00 -17.85 -14.07
N MET A 694 37.94 -17.71 -15.39
CA MET A 694 37.07 -16.72 -16.03
C MET A 694 35.59 -17.01 -15.77
N VAL A 695 35.19 -18.28 -15.87
CA VAL A 695 33.81 -18.72 -15.55
C VAL A 695 33.49 -18.40 -14.09
N ASP A 696 34.37 -18.78 -13.15
CA ASP A 696 34.18 -18.46 -11.74
C ASP A 696 34.03 -16.96 -11.48
N GLU A 697 34.82 -16.14 -12.16
CA GLU A 697 34.76 -14.69 -12.01
C GLU A 697 33.45 -14.10 -12.54
N LEU A 698 32.91 -14.64 -13.64
CA LEU A 698 31.59 -14.26 -14.15
C LEU A 698 30.48 -14.65 -13.18
N TYR A 699 30.54 -15.86 -12.61
CA TYR A 699 29.59 -16.31 -11.58
C TYR A 699 29.65 -15.45 -10.32
N MET A 700 30.86 -15.17 -9.81
CA MET A 700 31.05 -14.32 -8.64
C MET A 700 30.55 -12.89 -8.89
N THR A 701 30.78 -12.33 -10.08
CA THR A 701 30.36 -10.96 -10.39
C THR A 701 28.85 -10.87 -10.64
N ALA A 702 28.26 -11.82 -11.35
CA ALA A 702 26.85 -11.80 -11.70
C ALA A 702 25.96 -12.24 -10.54
N LEU A 703 26.30 -13.34 -9.88
CA LEU A 703 25.45 -14.01 -8.89
C LEU A 703 25.93 -13.78 -7.45
N GLY A 704 27.18 -13.39 -7.24
CA GLY A 704 27.72 -13.21 -5.88
C GLY A 704 28.07 -14.52 -5.18
N ARG A 705 28.28 -15.60 -5.94
CA ARG A 705 28.69 -16.92 -5.45
C ARG A 705 29.60 -17.62 -6.47
N PRO A 706 30.42 -18.59 -6.07
CA PRO A 706 31.17 -19.40 -7.03
C PRO A 706 30.23 -20.30 -7.85
N ALA A 707 30.70 -20.68 -9.05
CA ALA A 707 30.06 -21.72 -9.83
C ALA A 707 30.18 -23.07 -9.09
N THR A 708 29.11 -23.87 -9.11
CA THR A 708 29.19 -25.26 -8.69
C THR A 708 30.14 -26.04 -9.61
N THR A 709 30.56 -27.24 -9.19
CA THR A 709 31.45 -28.08 -10.01
C THR A 709 30.84 -28.37 -11.39
N ASP A 710 29.53 -28.66 -11.45
CA ASP A 710 28.82 -28.96 -12.69
C ASP A 710 28.67 -27.71 -13.57
N GLU A 711 28.29 -26.58 -12.98
CA GLU A 711 28.21 -25.28 -13.67
C GLU A 711 29.56 -24.90 -14.27
N ARG A 712 30.64 -24.97 -13.48
CA ARG A 712 31.99 -24.63 -13.91
C ARG A 712 32.45 -25.53 -15.06
N THR A 713 32.29 -26.84 -14.90
CA THR A 713 32.72 -27.82 -15.89
C THR A 713 31.95 -27.64 -17.19
N GLY A 714 30.62 -27.58 -17.12
CA GLY A 714 29.76 -27.40 -18.29
C GLY A 714 30.04 -26.11 -19.05
N MET A 715 30.16 -24.97 -18.34
CA MET A 715 30.43 -23.68 -18.98
C MET A 715 31.86 -23.59 -19.53
N ALA A 716 32.85 -24.13 -18.82
CA ALA A 716 34.23 -24.16 -19.32
C ALA A 716 34.36 -25.05 -20.56
N GLU A 717 33.67 -26.19 -20.59
CA GLU A 717 33.60 -27.04 -21.79
C GLU A 717 32.92 -26.33 -22.95
N HIS A 718 31.81 -25.61 -22.72
CA HIS A 718 31.17 -24.79 -23.76
C HIS A 718 32.16 -23.81 -24.38
N VAL A 719 32.85 -23.03 -23.54
CA VAL A 719 33.86 -22.05 -23.99
C VAL A 719 34.99 -22.70 -24.79
N LYS A 720 35.48 -23.88 -24.37
CA LYS A 720 36.54 -24.62 -25.07
C LYS A 720 36.08 -25.20 -26.41
N ARG A 721 34.79 -25.54 -26.56
CA ARG A 721 34.19 -26.03 -27.81
C ARG A 721 33.84 -24.89 -28.78
N SER A 722 33.68 -23.67 -28.28
CA SER A 722 33.41 -22.50 -29.13
C SER A 722 34.57 -22.23 -30.10
N LYS A 723 34.25 -21.80 -31.32
CA LYS A 723 35.26 -21.44 -32.34
C LYS A 723 36.18 -20.31 -31.87
N GLU A 724 35.62 -19.38 -31.10
CA GLU A 724 36.33 -18.26 -30.50
C GLU A 724 36.05 -18.24 -28.99
N GLN A 725 37.12 -18.24 -28.17
CA GLN A 725 37.00 -18.23 -26.71
C GLN A 725 36.15 -17.05 -26.22
N ARG A 726 36.32 -15.87 -26.84
CA ARG A 726 35.55 -14.67 -26.52
C ARG A 726 34.05 -14.87 -26.72
N LYS A 727 33.65 -15.48 -27.84
CA LYS A 727 32.23 -15.79 -28.14
C LYS A 727 31.64 -16.78 -27.13
N GLY A 728 32.41 -17.81 -26.76
CA GLY A 728 31.99 -18.73 -25.71
C GLY A 728 31.76 -18.04 -24.36
N LEU A 729 32.61 -17.07 -24.00
CA LEU A 729 32.45 -16.29 -22.77
C LEU A 729 31.29 -15.28 -22.84
N GLU A 730 30.99 -14.73 -24.02
CA GLU A 730 29.79 -13.93 -24.24
C GLU A 730 28.52 -14.75 -23.97
N ASP A 731 28.46 -16.00 -24.45
CA ASP A 731 27.34 -16.91 -24.20
C ASP A 731 27.17 -17.19 -22.70
N VAL A 732 28.28 -17.42 -21.98
CA VAL A 732 28.25 -17.64 -20.51
C VAL A 732 27.74 -16.38 -19.78
N MET A 733 28.27 -15.20 -20.11
CA MET A 733 27.80 -13.95 -19.50
C MET A 733 26.31 -13.71 -19.82
N TRP A 734 25.89 -13.94 -21.06
CA TRP A 734 24.51 -13.82 -21.49
C TRP A 734 23.58 -14.77 -20.72
N ALA A 735 23.98 -16.03 -20.55
CA ALA A 735 23.21 -17.01 -19.80
C ALA A 735 23.06 -16.60 -18.32
N LEU A 736 24.13 -16.08 -17.71
CA LEU A 736 24.10 -15.62 -16.33
C LEU A 736 23.17 -14.42 -16.12
N VAL A 737 23.24 -13.39 -16.96
CA VAL A 737 22.37 -12.21 -16.80
C VAL A 737 20.90 -12.48 -17.13
N ASN A 738 20.60 -13.59 -17.80
CA ASN A 738 19.24 -14.08 -18.04
C ASN A 738 18.77 -15.12 -17.00
N ALA A 739 19.63 -15.54 -16.07
CA ALA A 739 19.25 -16.50 -15.03
C ALA A 739 18.27 -15.88 -14.04
N LYS A 740 17.31 -16.68 -13.55
CA LYS A 740 16.38 -16.26 -12.48
C LYS A 740 17.11 -15.73 -11.25
N GLU A 741 18.24 -16.33 -10.91
CA GLU A 741 19.09 -15.94 -9.79
C GLU A 741 19.74 -14.55 -9.97
N PHE A 742 20.02 -14.15 -11.22
CA PHE A 742 20.48 -12.79 -11.50
C PHE A 742 19.34 -11.80 -11.38
N VAL A 743 18.22 -12.09 -12.05
CA VAL A 743 17.07 -11.18 -12.21
C VAL A 743 16.33 -10.90 -10.90
N LEU A 744 16.25 -11.91 -10.03
CA LEU A 744 15.51 -11.84 -8.78
C LEU A 744 16.43 -11.52 -7.61
N ARG A 745 16.04 -10.51 -6.83
CA ARG A 745 16.49 -10.28 -5.47
C ARG A 745 15.79 -11.33 -4.59
N LYS A 746 16.54 -12.36 -4.21
CA LYS A 746 16.11 -13.42 -3.29
C LYS A 746 16.29 -13.03 -1.83
#